data_AF-A0A4Q9QGM3-F1
#
_entry.id   AF-A0A4Q9QGM3-F1
#
_cell.length_a   1.000
_cell.length_b   1.000
_cell.length_c   1.000
_cell.angle_alpha   90.00
_cell.angle_beta   90.00
_cell.angle_gamma   90.00
#
_symmetry.space_group_name_H-M   'P 1'
#
loop_
_entity.id
_entity.type
_entity.pdbx_description
1 polymer ?
#
loop_
_entity_poly.entity_id
_entity_poly.type
_entity_poly.pdbx_seq_one_letter_code
_entity_poly.pdbx_strand_id
1 'polypeptide(L)'
;MKLWRGWNIHIRTQLISVGPALLLTLLLTGFLTFNRLQDLRVEINHTGQLIASQLAPATEYGVISGNRKVLKSLLKATLKTPHVRFVEVRDRDDNILVYLEQPEHLQTGHGHIDIFQSPIQQQQVDLGSDFIQEGANALAPLTGDYLGRVVVGMSSEAFNTRQQEILLKVAFLVLFALLLTFLLARRLASRLSQPLSAMSDAVTAIQGGDYQTTLPEVGGGELVTLARHINNLANGLNNAALEQQQAMTLLIKAREDSELANRAKSDFLAMMSHELRTPMNGVLGMLQLLETTDMNQEQHEYAALATESTEHLLKVINDILDFSRIERGALELELISFNLSALLKTALQAFQHSAQQRGLALRLELGEALPSLQVQGDPTRLRQILVNLIGNALKFTEHGEVRVEAHWQALDNQVLWFTCHVHDTGIGISKERLETMFDAFQQADNSISRRYGGTGLGLPIARTLAERMGGTLKAQSQSGRGSCFTLEIPLPFSAQQPQLLPEASTSEPAVQQAHSVLLVEDNAVNQTVIEAMLRSLGYQVTLVVDGAQAVSAVRQGRFAAVLMDCRLPIMDGYEATRRIRELGQQGQLPIIALTANALQGDREACLQAGMNDYLAKPFKRMELQELLDRWLSPSH
;
A
#
# COMPACT_ATOMS: atom_id res chain seq x y z
N MET A 1 5.33 33.88 23.31
CA MET A 1 5.94 32.56 23.03
C MET A 1 6.03 32.18 21.52
N LYS A 2 6.13 33.13 20.58
CA LYS A 2 6.28 32.84 19.12
C LYS A 2 7.63 33.20 18.49
N LEU A 3 8.56 33.81 19.23
CA LEU A 3 9.85 34.31 18.71
C LEU A 3 10.94 33.25 18.53
N TRP A 4 10.73 32.01 18.98
CA TRP A 4 11.82 31.04 19.15
C TRP A 4 11.95 30.04 18.00
N ARG A 5 11.01 30.02 17.05
CA ARG A 5 10.82 28.92 16.07
C ARG A 5 11.98 28.71 15.07
N GLY A 6 12.88 29.68 14.89
CA GLY A 6 14.03 29.56 13.98
C GLY A 6 15.39 29.35 14.65
N TRP A 7 15.45 29.27 15.98
CA TRP A 7 16.73 29.19 16.68
C TRP A 7 17.21 27.75 16.81
N ASN A 8 18.40 27.49 16.27
CA ASN A 8 19.11 26.22 16.36
C ASN A 8 19.22 25.80 17.85
N ILE A 9 19.10 24.50 18.16
CA ILE A 9 19.10 23.97 19.55
C ILE A 9 20.29 24.53 20.35
N HIS A 10 21.43 24.71 19.68
CA HIS A 10 22.63 25.30 20.24
C HIS A 10 22.42 26.72 20.83
N ILE A 11 21.68 27.58 20.11
CA ILE A 11 21.41 28.96 20.53
C ILE A 11 20.45 28.96 21.72
N ARG A 12 19.44 28.08 21.70
CA ARG A 12 18.47 27.98 22.81
C ARG A 12 19.13 27.46 24.08
N THR A 13 19.95 26.42 23.99
CA THR A 13 20.65 25.86 25.16
C THR A 13 21.67 26.85 25.71
N GLN A 14 22.38 27.60 24.87
CA GLN A 14 23.23 28.71 25.32
C GLN A 14 22.44 29.82 26.01
N LEU A 15 21.29 30.24 25.47
CA LEU A 15 20.49 31.30 26.09
C LEU A 15 19.95 30.89 27.46
N ILE A 16 19.48 29.64 27.60
CA ILE A 16 18.92 29.11 28.84
C ILE A 16 19.99 28.91 29.92
N SER A 17 21.22 28.53 29.54
CA SER A 17 22.33 28.30 30.48
C SER A 17 23.12 29.56 30.83
N VAL A 18 23.35 30.46 29.87
CA VAL A 18 24.18 31.66 30.03
C VAL A 18 23.35 32.83 30.57
N GLY A 19 22.11 32.99 30.11
CA GLY A 19 21.28 34.16 30.42
C GLY A 19 21.06 34.38 31.93
N PRO A 20 20.59 33.37 32.68
CA PRO A 20 20.38 33.49 34.12
C PRO A 20 21.68 33.77 34.89
N ALA A 21 22.79 33.15 34.48
CA ALA A 21 24.09 33.33 35.13
C ALA A 21 24.64 34.75 34.95
N LEU A 22 24.53 35.32 33.74
CA LEU A 22 24.95 36.70 33.49
C LEU A 22 24.05 37.72 34.20
N LEU A 23 22.73 37.49 34.19
CA LEU A 23 21.77 38.32 34.91
C LEU A 23 22.06 38.33 36.41
N LEU A 24 22.28 37.16 37.01
CA LEU A 24 22.60 37.03 38.43
C LEU A 24 23.92 37.74 38.77
N THR A 25 24.94 37.60 37.93
CA THR A 25 26.23 38.29 38.10
C THR A 25 26.07 39.80 38.05
N LEU A 26 25.28 40.31 37.11
CA LEU A 26 24.99 41.74 36.98
C LEU A 26 24.24 42.29 38.20
N LEU A 27 23.18 41.60 38.63
CA LEU A 27 22.37 41.99 39.79
C LEU A 27 23.19 41.99 41.08
N LEU A 28 23.95 40.92 41.33
CA LEU A 28 24.78 40.79 42.53
C LEU A 28 25.85 41.88 42.57
N THR A 29 26.49 42.16 41.43
CA THR A 29 27.53 43.20 41.41
C THR A 29 26.95 44.60 41.55
N GLY A 30 25.80 44.87 40.92
CA GLY A 30 25.08 46.14 41.11
C GLY A 30 24.76 46.38 42.59
N PHE A 31 24.25 45.36 43.28
CA PHE A 31 23.95 45.41 44.71
C PHE A 31 25.21 45.67 45.57
N LEU A 32 26.31 44.96 45.33
CA LEU A 32 27.56 45.17 46.08
C LEU A 32 28.16 46.55 45.84
N THR A 33 28.09 47.05 44.61
CA THR A 33 28.57 48.41 44.25
C THR A 33 27.77 49.47 44.99
N PHE A 34 26.45 49.32 45.02
CA PHE A 34 25.56 50.25 45.73
C PHE A 34 25.90 50.33 47.22
N ASN A 35 26.02 49.18 47.89
CA ASN A 35 26.40 49.13 49.31
C ASN A 35 27.76 49.81 49.56
N ARG A 36 28.76 49.53 48.71
CA ARG A 36 30.09 50.09 48.88
C ARG A 36 30.13 51.62 48.73
N LEU A 37 29.33 52.17 47.82
CA LEU A 37 29.19 53.62 47.65
C LEU A 37 28.48 54.27 48.84
N GLN A 38 27.49 53.57 49.42
CA GLN A 38 26.80 54.02 50.62
C GLN A 38 27.75 54.08 51.82
N ASP A 39 28.56 53.04 52.03
CA ASP A 39 29.57 52.99 53.10
C ASP A 39 30.56 54.16 53.02
N LEU A 40 31.07 54.45 51.81
CA LEU A 40 31.98 55.58 51.58
C LEU A 40 31.36 56.93 51.98
N ARG A 41 30.06 57.12 51.71
CA ARG A 41 29.37 58.37 52.04
C ARG A 41 29.20 58.52 53.56
N VAL A 42 28.90 57.44 54.26
CA VAL A 42 28.81 57.43 55.73
C VAL A 42 30.17 57.73 56.37
N GLU A 43 31.26 57.15 55.86
CA GLU A 43 32.63 57.35 56.36
C GLU A 43 33.06 58.84 56.31
N ILE A 44 32.78 59.53 55.20
CA ILE A 44 33.14 60.94 55.03
C ILE A 44 32.33 61.84 55.96
N ASN A 45 31.02 61.61 56.05
CA ASN A 45 30.16 62.37 56.94
C ASN A 45 30.60 62.24 58.41
N HIS A 46 30.96 61.02 58.82
CA HIS A 46 31.45 60.77 60.17
C HIS A 46 32.79 61.49 60.41
N THR A 47 33.72 61.42 59.46
CA THR A 47 35.04 62.06 59.56
C THR A 47 34.94 63.58 59.64
N GLY A 48 34.12 64.20 58.80
CA GLY A 48 33.90 65.66 58.82
C GLY A 48 33.32 66.15 60.13
N GLN A 49 32.32 65.42 60.65
CA GLN A 49 31.73 65.73 61.95
C GLN A 49 32.73 65.55 63.10
N LEU A 50 33.55 64.49 63.08
CA LEU A 50 34.61 64.26 64.07
C LEU A 50 35.63 65.39 64.10
N ILE A 51 36.09 65.85 62.93
CA ILE A 51 37.04 66.97 62.83
C ILE A 51 36.43 68.23 63.45
N ALA A 52 35.18 68.56 63.13
CA ALA A 52 34.49 69.70 63.71
C ALA A 52 34.33 69.57 65.24
N SER A 53 33.94 68.38 65.74
CA SER A 53 33.75 68.15 67.17
C SER A 53 35.05 68.14 67.99
N GLN A 54 36.16 67.70 67.39
CA GLN A 54 37.48 67.72 68.04
C GLN A 54 38.10 69.12 68.05
N LEU A 55 37.80 69.92 67.03
CA LEU A 55 38.26 71.31 66.95
C LEU A 55 37.54 72.22 67.93
N ALA A 56 36.25 72.02 68.16
CA ALA A 56 35.45 72.92 68.98
C ALA A 56 36.07 73.17 70.39
N PRO A 57 36.41 72.13 71.19
CA PRO A 57 37.09 72.34 72.48
C PRO A 57 38.49 72.96 72.32
N ALA A 58 39.25 72.55 71.30
CA ALA A 58 40.60 73.08 71.07
C ALA A 58 40.59 74.58 70.75
N THR A 59 39.53 75.09 70.14
CA THR A 59 39.37 76.51 69.81
C THR A 59 38.83 77.37 70.95
N GLU A 60 38.30 76.75 72.02
CA GLU A 60 37.66 77.44 73.15
C GLU A 60 38.53 78.56 73.73
N TYR A 61 39.76 78.24 74.15
CA TYR A 61 40.69 79.21 74.73
C TYR A 61 41.00 80.37 73.77
N GLY A 62 41.12 80.08 72.48
CA GLY A 62 41.40 81.09 71.47
C GLY A 62 40.24 82.06 71.22
N VAL A 63 39.00 81.59 71.40
CA VAL A 63 37.78 82.42 71.32
C VAL A 63 37.64 83.30 72.56
N ILE A 64 37.75 82.73 73.77
CA ILE A 64 37.62 83.47 75.05
C ILE A 64 38.68 84.58 75.17
N SER A 65 39.93 84.26 74.82
CA SER A 65 41.05 85.22 74.94
C SER A 65 41.10 86.25 73.80
N GLY A 66 40.25 86.12 72.77
CA GLY A 66 40.33 86.93 71.55
C GLY A 66 41.63 86.72 70.75
N ASN A 67 42.42 85.69 71.07
CA ASN A 67 43.75 85.49 70.50
C ASN A 67 43.67 84.82 69.12
N ARG A 68 43.43 85.66 68.10
CA ARG A 68 43.34 85.23 66.70
C ARG A 68 44.61 84.53 66.20
N LYS A 69 45.79 84.80 66.78
CA LYS A 69 47.05 84.12 66.40
C LYS A 69 47.04 82.64 66.79
N VAL A 70 46.55 82.33 68.00
CA VAL A 70 46.42 80.94 68.49
C VAL A 70 45.38 80.17 67.68
N LEU A 71 44.20 80.75 67.45
CA LEU A 71 43.18 80.17 66.58
C LEU A 71 43.72 79.89 65.18
N LYS A 72 44.43 80.85 64.58
CA LYS A 72 45.03 80.68 63.25
C LYS A 72 46.07 79.56 63.21
N SER A 73 46.84 79.37 64.29
CA SER A 73 47.81 78.27 64.37
C SER A 73 47.13 76.89 64.47
N LEU A 74 46.07 76.78 65.27
CA LEU A 74 45.28 75.55 65.42
C LEU A 74 44.56 75.18 64.13
N LEU A 75 43.86 76.13 63.50
CA LEU A 75 43.15 75.90 62.25
C LEU A 75 44.11 75.54 61.11
N LYS A 76 45.33 76.10 61.10
CA LYS A 76 46.36 75.75 60.11
C LYS A 76 46.82 74.29 60.23
N ALA A 77 46.77 73.69 61.42
CA ALA A 77 47.06 72.27 61.59
C ALA A 77 45.93 71.41 61.00
N THR A 78 44.67 71.76 61.25
CA THR A 78 43.52 71.04 60.67
C THR A 78 43.41 71.22 59.16
N LEU A 79 43.80 72.37 58.62
CA LEU A 79 43.80 72.61 57.17
C LEU A 79 44.79 71.67 56.43
N LYS A 80 45.75 71.07 57.15
CA LYS A 80 46.65 70.04 56.61
C LYS A 80 46.02 68.64 56.64
N THR A 81 44.92 68.44 57.37
CA THR A 81 44.17 67.18 57.36
C THR A 81 43.62 66.96 55.95
N PRO A 82 43.73 65.74 55.38
CA PRO A 82 43.21 65.44 54.06
C PRO A 82 41.75 65.85 53.92
N HIS A 83 41.39 66.43 52.77
CA HIS A 83 40.01 66.70 52.35
C HIS A 83 39.33 67.88 53.06
N VAL A 84 39.98 68.53 54.02
CA VAL A 84 39.50 69.79 54.61
C VAL A 84 39.85 70.94 53.67
N ARG A 85 38.83 71.51 53.03
CA ARG A 85 38.97 72.64 52.11
C ARG A 85 39.13 73.95 52.85
N PHE A 86 38.24 74.19 53.82
CA PHE A 86 38.30 75.36 54.68
C PHE A 86 37.91 75.01 56.11
N VAL A 87 38.42 75.79 57.05
CA VAL A 87 37.99 75.79 58.45
C VAL A 87 37.79 77.23 58.88
N GLU A 88 36.68 77.47 59.56
CA GLU A 88 36.41 78.76 60.17
C GLU A 88 35.87 78.62 61.59
N VAL A 89 36.18 79.62 62.40
CA VAL A 89 35.64 79.77 63.75
C VAL A 89 34.79 81.02 63.78
N ARG A 90 33.55 80.87 64.24
CA ARG A 90 32.58 81.96 64.40
C ARG A 90 32.27 82.16 65.87
N ASP A 91 32.01 83.40 66.24
CA ASP A 91 31.57 83.80 67.60
C ASP A 91 30.06 83.54 67.81
N ARG A 92 29.54 83.83 69.00
CA ARG A 92 28.12 83.73 69.38
C ARG A 92 27.18 84.53 68.46
N ASP A 93 27.65 85.65 67.91
CA ASP A 93 26.91 86.51 66.98
C ASP A 93 27.09 86.10 65.50
N ASP A 94 27.67 84.91 65.27
CA ASP A 94 27.99 84.35 63.96
C ASP A 94 29.03 85.12 63.11
N ASN A 95 29.74 86.06 63.75
CA ASN A 95 30.84 86.78 63.13
C ASN A 95 32.07 85.87 62.95
N ILE A 96 32.70 85.91 61.77
CA ILE A 96 33.90 85.12 61.48
C ILE A 96 35.10 85.70 62.24
N LEU A 97 35.65 84.91 63.17
CA LEU A 97 36.84 85.27 63.94
C LEU A 97 38.13 84.94 63.16
N VAL A 98 38.18 83.73 62.60
CA VAL A 98 39.29 83.27 61.76
C VAL A 98 38.72 82.37 60.66
N TYR A 99 39.12 82.64 59.42
CA TYR A 99 38.85 81.81 58.25
C TYR A 99 40.17 81.41 57.63
N LEU A 100 40.35 80.11 57.34
CA LEU A 100 41.47 79.60 56.57
C LEU A 100 40.93 78.66 55.50
N GLU A 101 41.33 78.89 54.25
CA GLU A 101 41.07 78.02 53.11
C GLU A 101 42.40 77.64 52.45
N GLN A 102 42.43 76.48 51.79
CA GLN A 102 43.57 76.07 50.99
C GLN A 102 43.74 76.98 49.75
N PRO A 103 44.98 77.31 49.34
CA PRO A 103 45.25 78.26 48.26
C PRO A 103 44.75 77.80 46.89
N GLU A 104 44.31 78.76 46.06
CA GLU A 104 43.66 78.57 44.74
C GLU A 104 44.39 77.65 43.74
N HIS A 105 45.72 77.52 43.82
CA HIS A 105 46.47 76.65 42.90
C HIS A 105 46.27 75.14 43.13
N LEU A 106 45.62 74.74 44.23
CA LEU A 106 45.14 73.37 44.46
C LEU A 106 43.66 73.19 44.05
N GLN A 107 43.02 74.21 43.45
CA GLN A 107 41.61 74.16 43.06
C GLN A 107 41.45 73.61 41.64
N THR A 108 41.36 72.29 41.52
CA THR A 108 40.91 71.60 40.31
C THR A 108 39.42 71.24 40.40
N GLY A 109 38.55 72.26 40.41
CA GLY A 109 37.14 72.08 40.06
C GLY A 109 36.12 72.67 41.04
N HIS A 110 34.97 73.06 40.50
CA HIS A 110 33.76 73.46 41.25
C HIS A 110 33.09 72.24 41.92
N GLY A 111 33.83 71.52 42.75
CA GLY A 111 33.30 70.41 43.53
C GLY A 111 32.34 70.89 44.62
N HIS A 112 31.28 70.12 44.85
CA HIS A 112 30.38 70.31 46.00
C HIS A 112 31.21 70.33 47.30
N ILE A 113 30.80 71.16 48.25
CA ILE A 113 31.45 71.26 49.56
C ILE A 113 30.45 70.76 50.59
N ASP A 114 30.82 69.70 51.30
CA ASP A 114 30.04 69.22 52.43
C ASP A 114 30.47 70.00 53.67
N ILE A 115 29.51 70.66 54.32
CA ILE A 115 29.76 71.55 55.47
C ILE A 115 29.40 70.83 56.76
N PHE A 116 30.36 70.75 57.67
CA PHE A 116 30.21 70.16 59.00
C PHE A 116 30.41 71.24 60.06
N GLN A 117 29.65 71.19 61.15
CA GLN A 117 29.73 72.20 62.21
C GLN A 117 29.61 71.59 63.59
N SER A 118 30.27 72.21 64.58
CA SER A 118 30.18 71.83 65.98
C SER A 118 30.21 73.07 66.89
N PRO A 119 29.37 73.12 67.94
CA PRO A 119 29.34 74.24 68.87
C PRO A 119 30.57 74.25 69.79
N ILE A 120 31.10 75.44 70.04
CA ILE A 120 32.14 75.71 71.04
C ILE A 120 31.42 76.07 72.33
N GLN A 121 31.59 75.25 73.35
CA GLN A 121 31.00 75.44 74.68
C GLN A 121 32.12 75.57 75.70
N GLN A 122 31.94 76.43 76.69
CA GLN A 122 32.92 76.59 77.75
C GLN A 122 32.99 75.33 78.63
N GLN A 123 34.15 74.69 78.73
CA GLN A 123 34.35 73.58 79.66
C GLN A 123 34.62 74.13 81.07
N GLN A 124 33.65 73.96 81.98
CA GLN A 124 33.91 74.16 83.40
C GLN A 124 34.72 72.96 83.92
N VAL A 125 35.97 73.21 84.32
CA VAL A 125 36.80 72.21 85.00
C VAL A 125 36.29 72.10 86.43
N ASP A 126 35.61 70.99 86.73
CA ASP A 126 35.20 70.64 88.10
C ASP A 126 36.45 70.18 88.88
N LEU A 127 37.08 71.11 89.61
CA LEU A 127 38.09 70.78 90.61
C LEU A 127 37.36 70.15 91.79
N GLY A 128 37.37 68.81 91.84
CA GLY A 128 36.63 68.02 92.82
C GLY A 128 36.64 68.62 94.22
N SER A 129 35.44 68.78 94.77
CA SER A 129 35.18 69.13 96.15
C SER A 129 35.61 67.98 97.08
N ASP A 130 36.91 67.92 97.38
CA ASP A 130 37.48 67.12 98.47
C ASP A 130 37.44 67.88 99.82
N PHE A 131 36.61 68.92 99.94
CA PHE A 131 36.37 69.64 101.19
C PHE A 131 34.86 69.90 101.40
N ILE A 132 34.28 69.04 102.25
CA ILE A 132 33.11 69.22 103.14
C ILE A 132 31.69 69.10 102.53
N GLN A 133 31.19 67.86 102.63
CA GLN A 133 29.96 67.36 103.28
C GLN A 133 28.69 68.22 103.44
N GLU A 134 27.59 67.60 102.95
CA GLU A 134 26.16 67.68 103.32
C GLU A 134 25.28 68.86 102.83
N GLY A 135 24.36 68.57 101.90
CA GLY A 135 23.07 69.28 101.81
C GLY A 135 22.46 69.52 100.41
N ALA A 136 21.96 68.47 99.75
CA ALA A 136 20.84 68.46 98.78
C ALA A 136 20.96 69.12 97.37
N ASN A 137 21.59 68.36 96.45
CA ASN A 137 21.16 67.98 95.08
C ASN A 137 20.06 68.82 94.38
N ALA A 138 20.33 69.63 93.34
CA ALA A 138 20.83 69.30 91.98
C ALA A 138 20.00 68.20 91.30
N LEU A 139 19.40 68.42 90.12
CA LEU A 139 20.11 68.41 88.84
C LEU A 139 19.39 69.29 87.80
N ALA A 140 19.97 70.44 87.45
CA ALA A 140 19.77 71.07 86.13
C ALA A 140 20.98 70.70 85.26
N PRO A 141 20.82 70.34 83.97
CA PRO A 141 21.97 70.00 83.15
C PRO A 141 22.83 71.25 82.91
N LEU A 142 24.06 71.20 83.38
CA LEU A 142 25.13 72.16 83.12
C LEU A 142 25.35 72.25 81.60
N THR A 143 24.79 73.28 80.96
CA THR A 143 25.17 73.67 79.61
C THR A 143 26.26 74.73 79.75
N GLY A 144 27.49 74.38 79.37
CA GLY A 144 28.59 75.34 79.30
C GLY A 144 28.20 76.53 78.43
N ASP A 145 28.61 77.73 78.81
CA ASP A 145 28.21 78.97 78.10
C ASP A 145 28.59 78.85 76.62
N TYR A 146 27.67 79.18 75.72
CA TYR A 146 27.89 79.04 74.28
C TYR A 146 28.80 80.17 73.79
N LEU A 147 29.94 79.79 73.22
CA LEU A 147 30.98 80.75 72.82
C LEU A 147 31.01 80.97 71.30
N GLY A 148 30.46 80.06 70.51
CA GLY A 148 30.48 80.14 69.06
C GLY A 148 30.45 78.77 68.40
N ARG A 149 30.90 78.66 67.14
CA ARG A 149 30.94 77.39 66.41
C ARG A 149 32.17 77.28 65.52
N VAL A 150 32.62 76.04 65.34
CA VAL A 150 33.59 75.69 64.29
C VAL A 150 32.82 75.17 63.10
N VAL A 151 33.16 75.67 61.90
CA VAL A 151 32.64 75.18 60.63
C VAL A 151 33.81 74.63 59.82
N VAL A 152 33.65 73.40 59.32
CA VAL A 152 34.64 72.68 58.53
C VAL A 152 34.00 72.36 57.19
N GLY A 153 34.53 72.93 56.11
CA GLY A 153 34.13 72.57 54.75
C GLY A 153 35.05 71.48 54.21
N MET A 154 34.49 70.34 53.81
CA MET A 154 35.23 69.26 53.16
C MET A 154 35.00 69.25 51.65
N SER A 155 36.06 69.00 50.87
CA SER A 155 35.97 68.87 49.43
C SER A 155 35.41 67.50 49.03
N SER A 156 34.38 67.43 48.17
CA SER A 156 33.92 66.16 47.59
C SER A 156 34.87 65.59 46.51
N GLU A 157 35.99 66.25 46.19
CA GLU A 157 36.95 65.78 45.17
C GLU A 157 37.56 64.42 45.54
N ALA A 158 37.89 64.21 46.82
CA ALA A 158 38.39 62.93 47.29
C ALA A 158 37.32 61.82 47.29
N PHE A 159 36.06 62.17 47.54
CA PHE A 159 34.93 61.26 47.36
C PHE A 159 34.83 60.83 45.90
N ASN A 160 34.90 61.78 44.96
CA ASN A 160 34.83 61.50 43.54
C ASN A 160 36.00 60.63 43.06
N THR A 161 37.23 60.91 43.49
CA THR A 161 38.41 60.11 43.14
C THR A 161 38.32 58.69 43.71
N ARG A 162 37.97 58.52 44.99
CA ARG A 162 37.76 57.19 45.59
C ARG A 162 36.60 56.44 44.94
N GLN A 163 35.50 57.13 44.64
CA GLN A 163 34.36 56.56 43.92
C GLN A 163 34.77 56.05 42.54
N GLN A 164 35.53 56.84 41.76
CA GLN A 164 36.05 56.42 40.46
C GLN A 164 36.97 55.20 40.59
N GLU A 165 37.85 55.17 41.60
CA GLU A 165 38.72 54.02 41.86
C GLU A 165 37.93 52.75 42.18
N ILE A 166 36.89 52.85 43.01
CA ILE A 166 36.00 51.72 43.33
C ILE A 166 35.25 51.27 42.09
N LEU A 167 34.64 52.19 41.34
CA LEU A 167 33.90 51.87 40.13
C LEU A 167 34.79 51.19 39.09
N LEU A 168 36.04 51.63 38.93
CA LEU A 168 36.99 51.02 37.98
C LEU A 168 37.40 49.61 38.43
N LYS A 169 37.72 49.41 39.72
CA LYS A 169 38.04 48.09 40.28
C LYS A 169 36.87 47.11 40.14
N VAL A 170 35.65 47.56 40.44
CA VAL A 170 34.44 46.77 40.28
C VAL A 170 34.19 46.46 38.81
N ALA A 171 34.30 47.45 37.90
CA ALA A 171 34.10 47.24 36.48
C ALA A 171 35.05 46.18 35.91
N PHE A 172 36.32 46.19 36.31
CA PHE A 172 37.28 45.15 35.93
C PHE A 172 36.86 43.76 36.45
N LEU A 173 36.46 43.66 37.71
CA LEU A 173 36.03 42.40 38.32
C LEU A 173 34.75 41.84 37.67
N VAL A 174 33.79 42.71 37.33
CA VAL A 174 32.59 42.36 36.56
C VAL A 174 32.96 41.84 35.19
N LEU A 175 33.80 42.57 34.46
CA LEU A 175 34.20 42.17 33.11
C LEU A 175 34.89 40.80 33.13
N PHE A 176 35.78 40.57 34.10
CA PHE A 176 36.44 39.29 34.29
C PHE A 176 35.45 38.16 34.64
N ALA A 177 34.52 38.40 35.58
CA ALA A 177 33.52 37.42 35.98
C ALA A 177 32.54 37.07 34.84
N LEU A 178 32.11 38.06 34.05
CA LEU A 178 31.26 37.85 32.88
C LEU A 178 32.02 37.08 31.80
N LEU A 179 33.30 37.40 31.53
CA LEU A 179 34.13 36.68 30.57
C LEU A 179 34.33 35.22 30.99
N LEU A 180 34.67 34.98 32.26
CA LEU A 180 34.85 33.63 32.80
C LEU A 180 33.55 32.82 32.74
N THR A 181 32.43 33.42 33.18
CA THR A 181 31.09 32.81 33.10
C THR A 181 30.74 32.47 31.66
N PHE A 182 31.00 33.38 30.72
CA PHE A 182 30.77 33.15 29.30
C PHE A 182 31.62 32.00 28.75
N LEU A 183 32.91 31.97 29.05
CA LEU A 183 33.82 30.89 28.62
C LEU A 183 33.40 29.53 29.18
N LEU A 184 33.08 29.48 30.48
CA LEU A 184 32.68 28.24 31.15
C LEU A 184 31.33 27.73 30.61
N ALA A 185 30.35 28.61 30.47
CA ALA A 185 29.04 28.26 29.93
C ALA A 185 29.14 27.84 28.45
N ARG A 186 29.96 28.52 27.63
CA ARG A 186 30.22 28.10 26.25
C ARG A 186 30.84 26.71 26.17
N ARG A 187 31.82 26.40 27.03
CA ARG A 187 32.46 25.08 27.09
C ARG A 187 31.51 23.97 27.54
N LEU A 188 30.65 24.25 28.50
CA LEU A 188 29.65 23.29 28.98
C LEU A 188 28.55 23.06 27.92
N ALA A 189 28.06 24.13 27.30
CA ALA A 189 27.06 24.06 26.23
C ALA A 189 27.57 23.28 25.02
N SER A 190 28.84 23.46 24.62
CA SER A 190 29.41 22.68 23.51
C SER A 190 29.54 21.20 23.85
N ARG A 191 29.92 20.85 25.09
CA ARG A 191 30.04 19.46 25.55
C ARG A 191 28.72 18.70 25.59
N LEU A 192 27.60 19.38 25.85
CA LEU A 192 26.27 18.77 25.89
C LEU A 192 25.57 18.78 24.53
N SER A 193 25.67 19.88 23.78
CA SER A 193 24.90 20.05 22.56
C SER A 193 25.44 19.26 21.36
N GLN A 194 26.76 19.05 21.27
CA GLN A 194 27.34 18.31 20.14
C GLN A 194 26.91 16.83 20.11
N PRO A 195 27.01 16.06 21.22
CA PRO A 195 26.56 14.66 21.24
C PRO A 195 25.06 14.52 20.98
N LEU A 196 24.24 15.43 21.54
CA LEU A 196 22.80 15.40 21.35
C LEU A 196 22.38 15.67 19.90
N SER A 197 23.07 16.59 19.21
CA SER A 197 22.83 16.82 17.78
C SER A 197 23.19 15.58 16.97
N ALA A 198 24.38 15.01 17.21
CA ALA A 198 24.81 13.79 16.51
C ALA A 198 23.83 12.63 16.69
N MET A 199 23.32 12.43 17.91
CA MET A 199 22.28 11.42 18.20
C MET A 199 20.99 11.69 17.44
N SER A 200 20.55 12.95 17.38
CA SER A 200 19.37 13.34 16.59
C SER A 200 19.56 13.05 15.11
N ASP A 201 20.73 13.36 14.56
CA ASP A 201 21.06 13.12 13.16
C ASP A 201 21.11 11.61 12.88
N ALA A 202 21.71 10.81 13.77
CA ALA A 202 21.75 9.35 13.64
C ALA A 202 20.37 8.70 13.70
N VAL A 203 19.49 9.14 14.60
CA VAL A 203 18.10 8.64 14.65
C VAL A 203 17.33 9.03 13.38
N THR A 204 17.55 10.23 12.86
CA THR A 204 16.94 10.68 11.60
C THR A 204 17.44 9.84 10.41
N ALA A 205 18.72 9.50 10.38
CA ALA A 205 19.30 8.61 9.37
C ALA A 205 18.71 7.18 9.44
N ILE A 206 18.59 6.62 10.65
CA ILE A 206 17.95 5.31 10.89
C ILE A 206 16.50 5.31 10.42
N GLN A 207 15.74 6.38 10.69
CA GLN A 207 14.37 6.55 10.18
C GLN A 207 14.31 6.64 8.65
N GLY A 208 15.35 7.20 8.02
CA GLY A 208 15.53 7.23 6.58
C GLY A 208 15.98 5.90 5.96
N GLY A 209 16.20 4.85 6.76
CA GLY A 209 16.67 3.54 6.31
C GLY A 209 18.19 3.40 6.25
N ASP A 210 18.95 4.40 6.68
CA ASP A 210 20.41 4.30 6.81
C ASP A 210 20.80 3.81 8.21
N TYR A 211 21.02 2.50 8.31
CA TYR A 211 21.40 1.83 9.55
C TYR A 211 22.91 1.77 9.79
N GLN A 212 23.74 2.34 8.91
CA GLN A 212 25.21 2.27 9.03
C GLN A 212 25.80 3.42 9.85
N THR A 213 24.97 4.39 10.23
CA THR A 213 25.41 5.56 10.99
C THR A 213 25.85 5.14 12.40
N THR A 214 27.12 5.38 12.74
CA THR A 214 27.67 5.05 14.07
C THR A 214 27.92 6.30 14.88
N LEU A 215 27.44 6.29 16.13
CA LEU A 215 27.71 7.34 17.10
C LEU A 215 29.01 7.05 17.83
N PRO A 216 29.94 8.02 17.95
CA PRO A 216 31.19 7.83 18.67
C PRO A 216 30.95 7.67 20.17
N GLU A 217 31.46 6.57 20.75
CA GLU A 217 31.40 6.29 22.21
C GLU A 217 32.52 7.02 22.97
N VAL A 218 32.63 8.34 22.82
CA VAL A 218 33.73 9.13 23.43
C VAL A 218 33.24 9.87 24.67
N GLY A 219 33.75 9.49 25.84
CA GLY A 219 33.47 10.14 27.13
C GLY A 219 33.08 9.17 28.24
N GLY A 220 32.48 9.69 29.32
CA GLY A 220 31.88 8.90 30.40
C GLY A 220 30.54 9.52 30.83
N GLY A 221 29.64 8.70 31.38
CA GLY A 221 28.29 9.11 31.80
C GLY A 221 27.17 8.56 30.90
N GLU A 222 25.93 9.01 31.15
CA GLU A 222 24.70 8.46 30.54
C GLU A 222 24.63 8.61 29.01
N LEU A 223 25.25 9.65 28.46
CA LEU A 223 25.25 9.91 27.01
C LEU A 223 25.98 8.80 26.22
N VAL A 224 27.03 8.20 26.78
CA VAL A 224 27.75 7.10 26.12
C VAL A 224 26.89 5.84 26.10
N THR A 225 26.20 5.55 27.20
CA THR A 225 25.26 4.42 27.28
C THR A 225 24.14 4.57 26.25
N LEU A 226 23.61 5.78 26.07
CA LEU A 226 22.59 6.06 25.07
C LEU A 226 23.12 5.90 23.63
N ALA A 227 24.33 6.41 23.34
CA ALA A 227 24.97 6.22 22.03
C ALA A 227 25.13 4.73 21.70
N ARG A 228 25.56 3.91 22.66
CA ARG A 228 25.69 2.46 22.51
C ARG A 228 24.36 1.78 22.22
N HIS A 229 23.28 2.16 22.93
CA HIS A 229 21.95 1.60 22.66
C HIS A 229 21.45 1.94 21.25
N ILE A 230 21.67 3.18 20.79
CA ILE A 230 21.31 3.58 19.42
C ILE A 230 22.13 2.78 18.39
N ASN A 231 23.43 2.62 18.60
CA ASN A 231 24.29 1.80 17.72
C ASN A 231 23.82 0.33 17.67
N ASN A 232 23.48 -0.26 18.82
CA ASN A 232 22.98 -1.64 18.88
C ASN A 232 21.63 -1.80 18.15
N LEU A 233 20.74 -0.81 18.29
CA LEU A 233 19.47 -0.80 17.57
C LEU A 233 19.68 -0.69 16.05
N ALA A 234 20.57 0.21 15.60
CA ALA A 234 20.89 0.36 14.19
C ALA A 234 21.44 -0.94 13.60
N ASN A 235 22.38 -1.59 14.29
CA ASN A 235 22.92 -2.89 13.87
C ASN A 235 21.85 -3.99 13.83
N GLY A 236 20.97 -4.05 14.83
CA GLY A 236 19.86 -5.02 14.86
C GLY A 236 18.88 -4.83 13.70
N LEU A 237 18.52 -3.59 13.40
CA LEU A 237 17.66 -3.25 12.26
C LEU A 237 18.33 -3.56 10.92
N ASN A 238 19.62 -3.27 10.78
CA ASN A 238 20.38 -3.60 9.57
C ASN A 238 20.39 -5.10 9.30
N ASN A 239 20.64 -5.91 10.33
CA ASN A 239 20.66 -7.37 10.21
C ASN A 239 19.26 -7.91 9.85
N ALA A 240 18.21 -7.41 10.51
CA ALA A 240 16.84 -7.80 10.20
C ALA A 240 16.43 -7.44 8.76
N ALA A 241 16.83 -6.25 8.29
CA ALA A 241 16.58 -5.82 6.91
C ALA A 241 17.30 -6.72 5.89
N LEU A 242 18.56 -7.09 6.17
CA LEU A 242 19.33 -8.00 5.33
C LEU A 242 18.70 -9.41 5.26
N GLU A 243 18.32 -9.96 6.42
CA GLU A 243 17.64 -11.26 6.52
C GLU A 243 16.31 -11.25 5.77
N GLN A 244 15.51 -10.19 5.93
CA GLN A 244 14.26 -10.02 5.22
C GLN A 244 14.46 -9.98 3.71
N GLN A 245 15.47 -9.24 3.22
CA GLN A 245 15.79 -9.15 1.80
C GLN A 245 16.24 -10.50 1.22
N GLN A 246 17.06 -11.25 1.97
CA GLN A 246 17.49 -12.59 1.57
C GLN A 246 16.31 -13.57 1.52
N ALA A 247 15.46 -13.57 2.54
CA ALA A 247 14.24 -14.40 2.57
C ALA A 247 13.30 -14.07 1.40
N MET A 248 13.08 -12.79 1.13
CA MET A 248 12.27 -12.34 -0.01
C MET A 248 12.85 -12.84 -1.35
N THR A 249 14.17 -12.75 -1.52
CA THR A 249 14.84 -13.21 -2.74
C THR A 249 14.70 -14.73 -2.92
N LEU A 250 14.87 -15.51 -1.85
CA LEU A 250 14.68 -16.96 -1.88
C LEU A 250 13.24 -17.35 -2.20
N LEU A 251 12.25 -16.64 -1.63
CA LEU A 251 10.83 -16.87 -1.91
C LEU A 251 10.48 -16.58 -3.37
N ILE A 252 10.97 -15.46 -3.93
CA ILE A 252 10.75 -15.11 -5.34
C ILE A 252 11.33 -16.22 -6.23
N LYS A 253 12.58 -16.63 -5.97
CA LYS A 253 13.22 -17.69 -6.76
C LYS A 253 12.47 -19.02 -6.67
N ALA A 254 12.08 -19.45 -5.47
CA ALA A 254 11.33 -20.69 -5.28
C ALA A 254 9.97 -20.65 -6.00
N ARG A 255 9.31 -19.48 -6.02
CA ARG A 255 8.07 -19.28 -6.76
C ARG A 255 8.30 -19.37 -8.27
N GLU A 256 9.32 -18.69 -8.80
CA GLU A 256 9.65 -18.73 -10.23
C GLU A 256 9.96 -20.17 -10.70
N ASP A 257 10.76 -20.92 -9.93
CA ASP A 257 11.08 -22.31 -10.21
C ASP A 257 9.81 -23.19 -10.25
N SER A 258 8.88 -22.97 -9.31
CA SER A 258 7.60 -23.66 -9.27
C SER A 258 6.70 -23.31 -10.46
N GLU A 259 6.62 -22.04 -10.84
CA GLU A 259 5.84 -21.59 -11.99
C GLU A 259 6.42 -22.15 -13.31
N LEU A 260 7.74 -22.22 -13.45
CA LEU A 260 8.40 -22.83 -14.60
C LEU A 260 8.14 -24.34 -14.68
N ALA A 261 8.23 -25.07 -13.56
CA ALA A 261 7.92 -26.49 -13.52
C ALA A 261 6.45 -26.76 -13.90
N ASN A 262 5.52 -25.94 -13.39
CA ASN A 262 4.11 -26.06 -13.75
C ASN A 262 3.86 -25.71 -15.22
N ARG A 263 4.60 -24.72 -15.75
CA ARG A 263 4.60 -24.37 -17.18
C ARG A 263 4.99 -25.52 -18.08
N ALA A 264 6.17 -26.09 -17.84
CA ALA A 264 6.68 -27.23 -18.57
C ALA A 264 5.73 -28.44 -18.50
N LYS A 265 5.12 -28.71 -17.34
CA LYS A 265 4.18 -29.82 -17.16
C LYS A 265 2.98 -29.74 -18.10
N SER A 266 2.32 -28.59 -18.25
CA SER A 266 1.17 -28.54 -19.17
C SER A 266 1.54 -28.36 -20.63
N ASP A 267 2.67 -27.75 -20.95
CA ASP A 267 3.14 -27.71 -22.34
C ASP A 267 3.42 -29.14 -22.81
N PHE A 268 4.02 -29.96 -21.94
CA PHE A 268 4.16 -31.39 -22.15
C PHE A 268 2.80 -32.09 -22.32
N LEU A 269 1.82 -31.85 -21.43
CA LEU A 269 0.50 -32.47 -21.55
C LEU A 269 -0.25 -32.04 -22.83
N ALA A 270 -0.15 -30.78 -23.22
CA ALA A 270 -0.75 -30.24 -24.44
C ALA A 270 -0.16 -30.88 -25.69
N MET A 271 1.18 -30.97 -25.75
CA MET A 271 1.88 -31.67 -26.83
C MET A 271 1.49 -33.15 -26.86
N MET A 272 1.57 -33.86 -25.72
CA MET A 272 1.22 -35.28 -25.64
C MET A 272 -0.22 -35.54 -26.07
N SER A 273 -1.17 -34.68 -25.72
CA SER A 273 -2.55 -34.85 -26.17
C SER A 273 -2.69 -34.68 -27.69
N HIS A 274 -1.99 -33.73 -28.31
CA HIS A 274 -1.98 -33.61 -29.77
C HIS A 274 -1.38 -34.88 -30.42
N GLU A 275 -0.25 -35.34 -29.89
CA GLU A 275 0.45 -36.55 -30.36
C GLU A 275 -0.37 -37.83 -30.15
N LEU A 276 -1.23 -37.89 -29.13
CA LEU A 276 -2.15 -39.00 -28.89
C LEU A 276 -3.44 -38.90 -29.71
N ARG A 277 -3.97 -37.69 -29.92
CA ARG A 277 -5.23 -37.47 -30.64
C ARG A 277 -5.11 -37.77 -32.13
N THR A 278 -4.02 -37.38 -32.78
CA THR A 278 -3.80 -37.61 -34.20
C THR A 278 -3.89 -39.10 -34.60
N PRO A 279 -3.15 -40.04 -33.97
CA PRO A 279 -3.28 -41.45 -34.29
C PRO A 279 -4.66 -42.02 -33.92
N MET A 280 -5.28 -41.55 -32.82
CA MET A 280 -6.62 -42.01 -32.42
C MET A 280 -7.71 -41.57 -33.40
N ASN A 281 -7.64 -40.35 -33.92
CA ASN A 281 -8.53 -39.89 -34.98
C ASN A 281 -8.32 -40.69 -36.27
N GLY A 282 -7.08 -41.09 -36.56
CA GLY A 282 -6.78 -42.01 -37.66
C GLY A 282 -7.45 -43.39 -37.47
N VAL A 283 -7.33 -43.98 -36.28
CA VAL A 283 -8.01 -45.24 -35.94
C VAL A 283 -9.53 -45.10 -36.04
N LEU A 284 -10.10 -44.03 -35.49
CA LEU A 284 -11.53 -43.76 -35.56
C LEU A 284 -12.01 -43.62 -37.01
N GLY A 285 -11.26 -42.90 -37.84
CA GLY A 285 -11.56 -42.76 -39.27
C GLY A 285 -11.53 -44.11 -39.99
N MET A 286 -10.55 -44.97 -39.70
CA MET A 286 -10.49 -46.32 -40.28
C MET A 286 -11.65 -47.21 -39.84
N LEU A 287 -12.06 -47.12 -38.57
CA LEU A 287 -13.23 -47.84 -38.06
C LEU A 287 -14.53 -47.34 -38.71
N GLN A 288 -14.68 -46.03 -38.89
CA GLN A 288 -15.81 -45.45 -39.61
C GLN A 288 -15.85 -45.87 -41.08
N LEU A 289 -14.69 -45.95 -41.76
CA LEU A 289 -14.63 -46.50 -43.12
C LEU A 289 -15.00 -47.99 -43.14
N LEU A 290 -14.54 -48.76 -42.15
CA LEU A 290 -14.88 -50.18 -42.01
C LEU A 290 -16.40 -50.38 -41.86
N GLU A 291 -17.08 -49.52 -41.10
CA GLU A 291 -18.55 -49.53 -40.97
C GLU A 291 -19.29 -49.26 -42.29
N THR A 292 -18.64 -48.67 -43.30
CA THR A 292 -19.23 -48.46 -44.64
C THR A 292 -19.04 -49.65 -45.59
N THR A 293 -18.30 -50.68 -45.16
CA THR A 293 -18.05 -51.91 -45.95
C THR A 293 -19.02 -53.03 -45.58
N ASP A 294 -19.16 -54.03 -46.45
CA ASP A 294 -19.93 -55.23 -46.14
C ASP A 294 -19.24 -56.02 -45.01
N MET A 295 -19.90 -56.09 -43.85
CA MET A 295 -19.40 -56.80 -42.68
C MET A 295 -20.37 -57.86 -42.20
N ASN A 296 -19.84 -58.95 -41.64
CA ASN A 296 -20.65 -59.91 -40.92
C ASN A 296 -21.02 -59.37 -39.51
N GLN A 297 -21.96 -60.02 -38.83
CA GLN A 297 -22.48 -59.54 -37.54
C GLN A 297 -21.40 -59.44 -36.45
N GLU A 298 -20.44 -60.37 -36.45
CA GLU A 298 -19.33 -60.39 -35.49
C GLU A 298 -18.33 -59.25 -35.75
N GLN A 299 -18.05 -58.97 -37.03
CA GLN A 299 -17.23 -57.82 -37.46
C GLN A 299 -17.89 -56.49 -37.11
N HIS A 300 -19.21 -56.38 -37.23
CA HIS A 300 -19.97 -55.22 -36.76
C HIS A 300 -19.82 -55.01 -35.25
N GLU A 301 -19.92 -56.07 -34.44
CA GLU A 301 -19.71 -55.98 -33.00
C GLU A 301 -18.27 -55.56 -32.66
N TYR A 302 -17.26 -56.11 -33.34
CA TYR A 302 -15.86 -55.72 -33.13
C TYR A 302 -15.58 -54.27 -33.52
N ALA A 303 -16.10 -53.82 -34.67
CA ALA A 303 -15.96 -52.44 -35.11
C ALA A 303 -16.63 -51.48 -34.12
N ALA A 304 -17.87 -51.78 -33.70
CA ALA A 304 -18.60 -50.97 -32.73
C ALA A 304 -17.86 -50.86 -31.38
N LEU A 305 -17.34 -51.97 -30.86
CA LEU A 305 -16.58 -51.99 -29.61
C LEU A 305 -15.27 -51.20 -29.72
N ALA A 306 -14.57 -51.31 -30.86
CA ALA A 306 -13.34 -50.55 -31.11
C ALA A 306 -13.61 -49.05 -31.27
N THR A 307 -14.71 -48.68 -31.92
CA THR A 307 -15.18 -47.28 -32.06
C THR A 307 -15.49 -46.70 -30.68
N GLU A 308 -16.28 -47.40 -29.86
CA GLU A 308 -16.62 -46.97 -28.50
C GLU A 308 -15.37 -46.79 -27.64
N SER A 309 -14.43 -47.75 -27.71
CA SER A 309 -13.16 -47.68 -26.98
C SER A 309 -12.29 -46.49 -27.40
N THR A 310 -12.25 -46.20 -28.71
CA THR A 310 -11.51 -45.08 -29.29
C THR A 310 -12.10 -43.74 -28.89
N GLU A 311 -13.43 -43.59 -29.00
CA GLU A 311 -14.15 -42.39 -28.54
C GLU A 311 -13.94 -42.17 -27.03
N HIS A 312 -13.98 -43.23 -26.23
CA HIS A 312 -13.73 -43.14 -24.79
C HIS A 312 -12.30 -42.67 -24.48
N LEU A 313 -11.28 -43.18 -25.18
CA LEU A 313 -9.89 -42.73 -24.97
C LEU A 313 -9.70 -41.25 -25.34
N LEU A 314 -10.30 -40.81 -26.45
CA LEU A 314 -10.29 -39.39 -26.84
C LEU A 314 -10.94 -38.51 -25.76
N LYS A 315 -12.06 -38.96 -25.19
CA LYS A 315 -12.70 -38.28 -24.06
C LYS A 315 -11.78 -38.16 -22.86
N VAL A 316 -11.09 -39.25 -22.47
CA VAL A 316 -10.16 -39.25 -21.34
C VAL A 316 -9.01 -38.25 -21.54
N ILE A 317 -8.43 -38.23 -22.74
CA ILE A 317 -7.36 -37.30 -23.09
C ILE A 317 -7.85 -35.86 -22.99
N ASN A 318 -9.04 -35.57 -23.52
CA ASN A 318 -9.64 -34.24 -23.46
C ASN A 318 -9.93 -33.80 -22.02
N ASP A 319 -10.45 -34.70 -21.17
CA ASP A 319 -10.69 -34.41 -19.75
C ASP A 319 -9.38 -34.05 -19.02
N ILE A 320 -8.29 -34.78 -19.28
CA ILE A 320 -6.97 -34.49 -18.68
C ILE A 320 -6.44 -33.12 -19.12
N LEU A 321 -6.62 -32.77 -20.40
CA LEU A 321 -6.23 -31.46 -20.90
C LEU A 321 -7.06 -30.33 -20.30
N ASP A 322 -8.39 -30.49 -20.27
CA ASP A 322 -9.29 -29.51 -19.70
C ASP A 322 -8.94 -29.28 -18.23
N PHE A 323 -8.68 -30.36 -17.47
CA PHE A 323 -8.21 -30.26 -16.08
C PHE A 323 -6.89 -29.47 -15.97
N SER A 324 -5.91 -29.76 -16.83
CA SER A 324 -4.62 -29.04 -16.81
C SER A 324 -4.74 -27.56 -17.17
N ARG A 325 -5.62 -27.20 -18.11
CA ARG A 325 -5.92 -25.80 -18.47
C ARG A 325 -6.60 -25.06 -17.32
N ILE A 326 -7.53 -25.75 -16.65
CA ILE A 326 -8.28 -25.21 -15.51
C ILE A 326 -7.35 -24.90 -14.33
N GLU A 327 -6.45 -25.82 -13.94
CA GLU A 327 -5.51 -25.65 -12.83
C GLU A 327 -4.63 -24.40 -12.97
N ARG A 328 -4.31 -24.02 -14.21
CA ARG A 328 -3.42 -22.88 -14.50
C ARG A 328 -4.16 -21.57 -14.77
N GLY A 329 -5.49 -21.58 -14.69
CA GLY A 329 -6.32 -20.41 -14.98
C GLY A 329 -6.29 -19.95 -16.44
N ALA A 330 -5.84 -20.82 -17.37
CA ALA A 330 -5.75 -20.52 -18.80
C ALA A 330 -7.06 -20.80 -19.56
N LEU A 331 -8.13 -21.17 -18.85
CA LEU A 331 -9.44 -21.38 -19.45
C LEU A 331 -10.13 -20.03 -19.66
N GLU A 332 -10.21 -19.59 -20.91
CA GLU A 332 -11.04 -18.46 -21.33
C GLU A 332 -12.46 -18.95 -21.61
N LEU A 333 -13.46 -18.31 -21.00
CA LEU A 333 -14.87 -18.62 -21.22
C LEU A 333 -15.42 -17.75 -22.35
N GLU A 334 -16.15 -18.38 -23.26
CA GLU A 334 -16.83 -17.66 -24.34
C GLU A 334 -18.07 -16.91 -23.81
N LEU A 335 -18.40 -15.79 -24.45
CA LEU A 335 -19.60 -15.01 -24.14
C LEU A 335 -20.43 -14.86 -25.42
N ILE A 336 -21.11 -15.93 -25.83
CA ILE A 336 -21.93 -15.96 -27.05
C ILE A 336 -23.42 -16.11 -26.75
N SER A 337 -24.28 -15.59 -27.62
CA SER A 337 -25.73 -15.73 -27.50
C SER A 337 -26.18 -17.13 -27.89
N PHE A 338 -26.95 -17.80 -27.04
CA PHE A 338 -27.52 -19.12 -27.33
C PHE A 338 -28.88 -19.33 -26.67
N ASN A 339 -29.64 -20.29 -27.21
CA ASN A 339 -30.92 -20.71 -26.66
C ASN A 339 -30.71 -21.80 -25.60
N LEU A 340 -30.94 -21.46 -24.33
CA LEU A 340 -30.72 -22.36 -23.19
C LEU A 340 -31.61 -23.60 -23.24
N SER A 341 -32.87 -23.45 -23.65
CA SER A 341 -33.81 -24.59 -23.76
C SER A 341 -33.39 -25.56 -24.86
N ALA A 342 -32.89 -25.06 -25.99
CA ALA A 342 -32.36 -25.90 -27.06
C ALA A 342 -31.13 -26.68 -26.59
N LEU A 343 -30.21 -26.02 -25.89
CA LEU A 343 -29.01 -26.66 -25.33
C LEU A 343 -29.35 -27.81 -24.37
N LEU A 344 -30.31 -27.60 -23.46
CA LEU A 344 -30.78 -28.64 -22.54
C LEU A 344 -31.38 -29.84 -23.27
N LYS A 345 -32.20 -29.59 -24.29
CA LYS A 345 -32.78 -30.65 -25.13
C LYS A 345 -31.70 -31.45 -25.86
N THR A 346 -30.74 -30.77 -26.49
CA THR A 346 -29.63 -31.43 -27.20
C THR A 346 -28.73 -32.22 -26.24
N ALA A 347 -28.45 -31.70 -25.04
CA ALA A 347 -27.68 -32.42 -24.02
C ALA A 347 -28.39 -33.71 -23.56
N LEU A 348 -29.71 -33.66 -23.36
CA LEU A 348 -30.51 -34.82 -22.96
C LEU A 348 -30.64 -35.84 -24.09
N GLN A 349 -30.83 -35.38 -25.33
CA GLN A 349 -31.01 -36.22 -26.51
C GLN A 349 -29.82 -37.14 -26.76
N ALA A 350 -28.60 -36.69 -26.44
CA ALA A 350 -27.38 -37.50 -26.52
C ALA A 350 -27.45 -38.81 -25.70
N PHE A 351 -28.32 -38.87 -24.69
CA PHE A 351 -28.45 -40.03 -23.80
C PHE A 351 -29.77 -40.79 -23.94
N GLN A 352 -30.72 -40.31 -24.74
CA GLN A 352 -32.05 -40.93 -24.87
C GLN A 352 -31.97 -42.39 -25.32
N HIS A 353 -31.15 -42.68 -26.33
CA HIS A 353 -30.96 -44.04 -26.83
C HIS A 353 -30.35 -44.96 -25.76
N SER A 354 -29.33 -44.49 -25.04
CA SER A 354 -28.67 -45.26 -23.97
C SER A 354 -29.62 -45.54 -22.79
N ALA A 355 -30.43 -44.56 -22.40
CA ALA A 355 -31.45 -44.74 -21.37
C ALA A 355 -32.51 -45.77 -21.80
N GLN A 356 -32.99 -45.68 -23.04
CA GLN A 356 -33.99 -46.61 -23.59
C GLN A 356 -33.46 -48.05 -23.66
N GLN A 357 -32.21 -48.25 -24.10
CA GLN A 357 -31.57 -49.57 -24.11
C GLN A 357 -31.44 -50.18 -22.71
N ARG A 358 -31.25 -49.36 -21.68
CA ARG A 358 -31.20 -49.77 -20.27
C ARG A 358 -32.56 -49.84 -19.59
N GLY A 359 -33.65 -49.49 -20.28
CA GLY A 359 -35.00 -49.44 -19.69
C GLY A 359 -35.18 -48.36 -18.62
N LEU A 360 -34.37 -47.30 -18.64
CA LEU A 360 -34.45 -46.17 -17.71
C LEU A 360 -35.34 -45.06 -18.28
N ALA A 361 -36.18 -44.45 -17.43
CA ALA A 361 -36.94 -43.28 -17.84
C ALA A 361 -36.08 -42.01 -17.74
N LEU A 362 -35.88 -41.31 -18.85
CA LEU A 362 -35.13 -40.04 -18.90
C LEU A 362 -36.09 -38.88 -19.21
N ARG A 363 -36.33 -37.99 -18.23
CA ARG A 363 -37.30 -36.89 -18.34
C ARG A 363 -36.62 -35.53 -18.21
N LEU A 364 -37.13 -34.55 -18.95
CA LEU A 364 -36.76 -33.14 -18.85
C LEU A 364 -38.00 -32.32 -18.50
N GLU A 365 -37.89 -31.56 -17.42
CA GLU A 365 -38.91 -30.65 -16.92
C GLU A 365 -38.34 -29.23 -16.99
N LEU A 366 -39.05 -28.35 -17.68
CA LEU A 366 -38.67 -26.95 -17.87
C LEU A 366 -39.69 -26.09 -17.12
N GLY A 367 -39.23 -25.13 -16.32
CA GLY A 367 -40.10 -24.16 -15.65
C GLY A 367 -40.93 -23.30 -16.63
N GLU A 368 -42.05 -22.76 -16.16
CA GLU A 368 -42.97 -21.97 -17.01
C GLU A 368 -42.36 -20.63 -17.49
N ALA A 369 -42.48 -20.41 -18.80
CA ALA A 369 -42.44 -19.16 -19.56
C ALA A 369 -41.11 -18.38 -19.69
N LEU A 370 -40.42 -18.63 -20.81
CA LEU A 370 -40.04 -17.61 -21.81
C LEU A 370 -39.73 -18.36 -23.13
N PRO A 371 -40.63 -18.35 -24.13
CA PRO A 371 -40.32 -18.91 -25.45
C PRO A 371 -39.11 -18.17 -26.02
N SER A 372 -38.07 -18.89 -26.42
CA SER A 372 -36.84 -18.36 -27.05
C SER A 372 -35.93 -17.46 -26.19
N LEU A 373 -35.72 -17.81 -24.91
CA LEU A 373 -34.75 -17.10 -24.06
C LEU A 373 -33.31 -17.23 -24.61
N GLN A 374 -32.81 -16.13 -25.17
CA GLN A 374 -31.42 -15.97 -25.60
C GLN A 374 -30.59 -15.49 -24.41
N VAL A 375 -29.69 -16.34 -23.95
CA VAL A 375 -28.72 -16.02 -22.88
C VAL A 375 -27.33 -15.90 -23.48
N GLN A 376 -26.44 -15.17 -22.81
CA GLN A 376 -25.04 -15.07 -23.16
C GLN A 376 -24.19 -15.93 -22.23
N GLY A 377 -23.18 -16.59 -22.80
CA GLY A 377 -22.25 -17.43 -22.06
C GLY A 377 -21.57 -18.44 -22.98
N ASP A 378 -21.00 -19.48 -22.37
CA ASP A 378 -20.32 -20.55 -23.09
C ASP A 378 -21.21 -21.80 -23.17
N PRO A 379 -21.91 -22.05 -24.30
CA PRO A 379 -22.78 -23.21 -24.45
C PRO A 379 -21.99 -24.53 -24.47
N THR A 380 -20.74 -24.51 -24.93
CA THR A 380 -19.89 -25.72 -24.99
C THR A 380 -19.57 -26.19 -23.58
N ARG A 381 -19.17 -25.27 -22.69
CA ARG A 381 -18.86 -25.59 -21.29
C ARG A 381 -20.11 -25.91 -20.48
N LEU A 382 -21.21 -25.20 -20.71
CA LEU A 382 -22.48 -25.53 -20.06
C LEU A 382 -22.97 -26.93 -20.47
N ARG A 383 -22.90 -27.26 -21.76
CA ARG A 383 -23.21 -28.61 -22.26
C ARG A 383 -22.28 -29.64 -21.65
N GLN A 384 -20.98 -29.36 -21.50
CA GLN A 384 -20.02 -30.26 -20.87
C GLN A 384 -20.39 -30.58 -19.41
N ILE A 385 -20.76 -29.56 -18.62
CA ILE A 385 -21.27 -29.76 -17.25
C ILE A 385 -22.48 -30.69 -17.28
N LEU A 386 -23.49 -30.38 -18.10
CA LEU A 386 -24.75 -31.14 -18.15
C LEU A 386 -24.54 -32.60 -18.60
N VAL A 387 -23.74 -32.82 -19.64
CA VAL A 387 -23.40 -34.16 -20.16
C VAL A 387 -22.68 -34.98 -19.10
N ASN A 388 -21.79 -34.37 -18.31
CA ASN A 388 -21.12 -35.05 -17.20
C ASN A 388 -22.08 -35.43 -16.07
N LEU A 389 -23.02 -34.54 -15.71
CA LEU A 389 -24.01 -34.83 -14.67
C LEU A 389 -25.01 -35.92 -15.11
N ILE A 390 -25.60 -35.78 -16.30
CA ILE A 390 -26.57 -36.73 -16.85
C ILE A 390 -25.92 -38.10 -17.10
N GLY A 391 -24.69 -38.10 -17.65
CA GLY A 391 -23.92 -39.32 -17.87
C GLY A 391 -23.64 -40.07 -16.57
N ASN A 392 -23.29 -39.37 -15.49
CA ASN A 392 -23.11 -39.98 -14.17
C ASN A 392 -24.44 -40.53 -13.62
N ALA A 393 -25.53 -39.77 -13.70
CA ALA A 393 -26.84 -40.22 -13.24
C ALA A 393 -27.29 -41.53 -13.91
N LEU A 394 -27.14 -41.64 -15.24
CA LEU A 394 -27.46 -42.86 -16.00
C LEU A 394 -26.49 -44.02 -15.72
N LYS A 395 -25.23 -43.71 -15.46
CA LYS A 395 -24.21 -44.71 -15.15
C LYS A 395 -24.49 -45.43 -13.83
N PHE A 396 -24.95 -44.70 -12.81
CA PHE A 396 -25.17 -45.20 -11.46
C PHE A 396 -26.62 -45.59 -11.14
N THR A 397 -27.51 -45.52 -12.13
CA THR A 397 -28.90 -45.97 -12.03
C THR A 397 -29.07 -47.25 -12.86
N GLU A 398 -29.39 -48.37 -12.19
CA GLU A 398 -29.68 -49.64 -12.88
C GLU A 398 -31.16 -49.75 -13.28
N HIS A 399 -32.05 -49.32 -12.40
CA HIS A 399 -33.50 -49.32 -12.61
C HIS A 399 -34.12 -48.02 -12.06
N GLY A 400 -35.16 -47.52 -12.72
CA GLY A 400 -35.89 -46.32 -12.30
C GLY A 400 -35.80 -45.17 -13.30
N GLU A 401 -35.56 -43.96 -12.81
CA GLU A 401 -35.59 -42.75 -13.62
C GLU A 401 -34.43 -41.79 -13.34
N VAL A 402 -34.06 -41.05 -14.38
CA VAL A 402 -33.20 -39.87 -14.31
C VAL A 402 -34.03 -38.67 -14.76
N ARG A 403 -34.13 -37.65 -13.90
CA ARG A 403 -34.94 -36.46 -14.15
C ARG A 403 -34.07 -35.21 -14.13
N VAL A 404 -34.19 -34.41 -15.17
CA VAL A 404 -33.52 -33.11 -15.30
C VAL A 404 -34.57 -32.02 -15.14
N GLU A 405 -34.51 -31.26 -14.05
CA GLU A 405 -35.42 -30.16 -13.76
C GLU A 405 -34.67 -28.84 -13.92
N ALA A 406 -35.09 -28.00 -14.86
CA ALA A 406 -34.45 -26.72 -15.16
C ALA A 406 -35.40 -25.56 -14.87
N HIS A 407 -34.93 -24.66 -14.01
CA HIS A 407 -35.63 -23.44 -13.59
C HIS A 407 -34.74 -22.23 -13.89
N TRP A 408 -35.35 -21.10 -14.17
CA TRP A 408 -34.63 -19.85 -14.31
C TRP A 408 -35.45 -18.69 -13.77
N GLN A 409 -34.77 -17.75 -13.14
CA GLN A 409 -35.37 -16.57 -12.54
C GLN A 409 -34.54 -15.35 -12.92
N ALA A 410 -35.18 -14.33 -13.50
CA ALA A 410 -34.51 -13.05 -13.71
C ALA A 410 -34.21 -12.41 -12.35
N LEU A 411 -32.92 -12.17 -12.06
CA LEU A 411 -32.48 -11.40 -10.89
C LEU A 411 -32.70 -9.90 -11.13
N ASP A 412 -32.44 -9.46 -12.37
CA ASP A 412 -32.67 -8.11 -12.87
C ASP A 412 -32.90 -8.12 -14.40
N ASN A 413 -32.77 -6.97 -15.07
CA ASN A 413 -32.97 -6.84 -16.53
C ASN A 413 -31.77 -7.29 -17.38
N GLN A 414 -30.69 -7.77 -16.76
CA GLN A 414 -29.43 -8.12 -17.42
C GLN A 414 -28.93 -9.52 -17.06
N VAL A 415 -29.35 -10.10 -15.94
CA VAL A 415 -28.86 -11.38 -15.43
C VAL A 415 -30.01 -12.32 -15.06
N LEU A 416 -29.95 -13.52 -15.63
CA LEU A 416 -30.82 -14.64 -15.37
C LEU A 416 -30.09 -15.61 -14.43
N TRP A 417 -30.70 -15.94 -13.30
CA TRP A 417 -30.24 -17.03 -12.46
C TRP A 417 -30.77 -18.34 -13.02
N PHE A 418 -29.87 -19.20 -13.50
CA PHE A 418 -30.21 -20.53 -14.00
C PHE A 418 -29.93 -21.59 -12.94
N THR A 419 -30.94 -22.40 -12.64
CA THR A 419 -30.85 -23.53 -11.70
C THR A 419 -31.25 -24.82 -12.41
N CYS A 420 -30.36 -25.82 -12.42
CA CYS A 420 -30.62 -27.13 -13.00
C CYS A 420 -30.38 -28.23 -11.96
N HIS A 421 -31.39 -29.04 -11.72
CA HIS A 421 -31.32 -30.23 -10.88
C HIS A 421 -31.26 -31.48 -11.76
N VAL A 422 -30.29 -32.36 -11.50
CA VAL A 422 -30.19 -33.69 -12.10
C VAL A 422 -30.40 -34.72 -11.01
N HIS A 423 -31.58 -35.35 -11.02
CA HIS A 423 -32.00 -36.37 -10.07
C HIS A 423 -31.80 -37.76 -10.67
N ASP A 424 -31.28 -38.67 -9.86
CA ASP A 424 -31.16 -40.10 -10.18
C ASP A 424 -31.80 -40.92 -9.06
N THR A 425 -32.37 -42.08 -9.40
CA THR A 425 -32.88 -43.07 -8.43
C THR A 425 -31.87 -44.21 -8.19
N GLY A 426 -30.59 -43.95 -8.39
CA GLY A 426 -29.52 -44.95 -8.37
C GLY A 426 -29.05 -45.34 -6.97
N ILE A 427 -27.83 -45.86 -6.90
CA ILE A 427 -27.22 -46.40 -5.67
C ILE A 427 -27.01 -45.34 -4.57
N GLY A 428 -27.06 -44.05 -4.92
CA GLY A 428 -26.72 -42.95 -4.02
C GLY A 428 -25.26 -42.96 -3.54
N ILE A 429 -24.88 -41.96 -2.75
CA ILE A 429 -23.52 -41.69 -2.28
C ILE A 429 -23.53 -41.60 -0.76
N SER A 430 -22.55 -42.21 -0.08
CA SER A 430 -22.40 -42.10 1.37
C SER A 430 -21.90 -40.71 1.77
N LYS A 431 -22.21 -40.26 3.00
CA LYS A 431 -21.81 -38.91 3.48
C LYS A 431 -20.31 -38.67 3.41
N GLU A 432 -19.50 -39.67 3.76
CA GLU A 432 -18.03 -39.58 3.70
C GLU A 432 -17.52 -39.35 2.27
N ARG A 433 -18.15 -39.97 1.26
CA ARG A 433 -17.77 -39.85 -0.15
C ARG A 433 -18.31 -38.58 -0.80
N LEU A 434 -19.41 -38.03 -0.29
CA LEU A 434 -20.03 -36.82 -0.84
C LEU A 434 -19.13 -35.59 -0.67
N GLU A 435 -18.27 -35.56 0.35
CA GLU A 435 -17.29 -34.49 0.55
C GLU A 435 -16.13 -34.56 -0.45
N THR A 436 -15.66 -35.78 -0.78
CA THR A 436 -14.46 -35.99 -1.62
C THR A 436 -14.76 -36.30 -3.09
N MET A 437 -16.03 -36.43 -3.47
CA MET A 437 -16.44 -36.77 -4.86
C MET A 437 -16.06 -35.73 -5.92
N PHE A 438 -15.75 -34.49 -5.51
CA PHE A 438 -15.28 -33.43 -6.39
C PHE A 438 -13.75 -33.34 -6.45
N ASP A 439 -13.04 -34.20 -5.71
CA ASP A 439 -11.57 -34.28 -5.77
C ASP A 439 -11.14 -35.01 -7.04
N ALA A 440 -10.13 -34.48 -7.71
CA ALA A 440 -9.61 -35.07 -8.94
C ALA A 440 -9.06 -36.48 -8.70
N PHE A 441 -9.33 -37.40 -9.64
CA PHE A 441 -8.84 -38.78 -9.66
C PHE A 441 -9.37 -39.69 -8.54
N GLN A 442 -10.33 -39.26 -7.72
CA GLN A 442 -11.00 -40.17 -6.79
C GLN A 442 -12.08 -41.00 -7.49
N GLN A 443 -11.92 -42.33 -7.49
CA GLN A 443 -12.95 -43.29 -7.92
C GLN A 443 -13.54 -44.01 -6.69
N ALA A 444 -14.86 -44.15 -6.65
CA ALA A 444 -15.60 -44.59 -5.48
C ALA A 444 -15.46 -46.09 -5.12
N ASP A 445 -14.95 -46.96 -6.01
CA ASP A 445 -14.72 -48.39 -5.74
C ASP A 445 -13.79 -49.05 -6.77
N ASN A 446 -12.63 -49.57 -6.34
CA ASN A 446 -11.74 -50.40 -7.18
C ASN A 446 -12.35 -51.77 -7.56
N SER A 447 -13.43 -52.19 -6.88
CA SER A 447 -14.08 -53.49 -7.04
C SER A 447 -15.23 -53.48 -8.07
N ILE A 448 -15.93 -52.35 -8.23
CA ILE A 448 -17.05 -52.15 -9.17
C ILE A 448 -16.58 -51.47 -10.48
N SER A 449 -15.41 -50.81 -10.44
CA SER A 449 -14.79 -50.05 -11.55
C SER A 449 -14.49 -50.86 -12.83
N ARG A 450 -14.45 -52.20 -12.77
CA ARG A 450 -14.19 -53.02 -13.97
C ARG A 450 -15.36 -53.10 -14.96
N ARG A 451 -16.61 -52.82 -14.55
CA ARG A 451 -17.76 -52.86 -15.47
C ARG A 451 -18.09 -51.52 -16.13
N TYR A 452 -17.73 -50.39 -15.53
CA TYR A 452 -18.11 -49.06 -16.02
C TYR A 452 -17.02 -47.99 -15.77
N GLY A 453 -15.77 -48.24 -16.18
CA GLY A 453 -14.63 -47.34 -15.94
C GLY A 453 -14.89 -45.88 -16.37
N GLY A 454 -14.48 -44.91 -15.56
CA GLY A 454 -14.53 -43.49 -15.91
C GLY A 454 -13.38 -42.73 -15.26
N THR A 455 -12.92 -41.65 -15.85
CA THR A 455 -11.65 -40.95 -15.48
C THR A 455 -11.59 -40.41 -14.05
N GLY A 456 -12.73 -40.24 -13.37
CA GLY A 456 -12.80 -39.53 -12.09
C GLY A 456 -12.57 -38.03 -12.21
N LEU A 457 -12.50 -37.49 -13.44
CA LEU A 457 -12.28 -36.06 -13.70
C LEU A 457 -13.57 -35.30 -14.00
N GLY A 458 -14.63 -35.98 -14.43
CA GLY A 458 -15.86 -35.32 -14.91
C GLY A 458 -16.57 -34.42 -13.90
N LEU A 459 -16.68 -34.84 -12.62
CA LEU A 459 -17.28 -34.03 -11.55
C LEU A 459 -16.38 -32.86 -11.09
N PRO A 460 -15.07 -33.06 -10.86
CA PRO A 460 -14.13 -31.96 -10.61
C PRO A 460 -14.14 -30.90 -11.72
N ILE A 461 -14.13 -31.32 -12.99
CA ILE A 461 -14.20 -30.42 -14.15
C ILE A 461 -15.54 -29.67 -14.14
N ALA A 462 -16.67 -30.38 -13.96
CA ALA A 462 -17.99 -29.75 -13.93
C ALA A 462 -18.12 -28.69 -12.82
N ARG A 463 -17.59 -28.97 -11.62
CA ARG A 463 -17.57 -28.01 -10.51
C ARG A 463 -16.72 -26.79 -10.83
N THR A 464 -15.50 -27.00 -11.33
CA THR A 464 -14.61 -25.88 -11.60
C THR A 464 -15.10 -25.01 -12.75
N LEU A 465 -15.73 -25.60 -13.78
CA LEU A 465 -16.41 -24.86 -14.85
C LEU A 465 -17.57 -24.04 -14.29
N ALA A 466 -18.42 -24.61 -13.43
CA ALA A 466 -19.51 -23.88 -12.80
C ALA A 466 -19.01 -22.68 -11.98
N GLU A 467 -17.96 -22.87 -11.17
CA GLU A 467 -17.33 -21.82 -10.37
C GLU A 467 -16.70 -20.71 -11.25
N ARG A 468 -16.04 -21.09 -12.36
CA ARG A 468 -15.49 -20.14 -13.36
C ARG A 468 -16.58 -19.34 -14.07
N MET A 469 -17.75 -19.95 -14.30
CA MET A 469 -18.92 -19.27 -14.86
C MET A 469 -19.67 -18.40 -13.83
N GLY A 470 -19.12 -18.22 -12.62
CA GLY A 470 -19.71 -17.41 -11.56
C GLY A 470 -20.83 -18.12 -10.78
N GLY A 471 -20.97 -19.43 -10.96
CA GLY A 471 -21.98 -20.27 -10.35
C GLY A 471 -21.47 -21.21 -9.27
N THR A 472 -22.32 -22.17 -8.86
CA THR A 472 -21.97 -23.24 -7.93
C THR A 472 -22.56 -24.58 -8.39
N LEU A 473 -21.88 -25.68 -8.03
CA LEU A 473 -22.37 -27.05 -8.23
C LEU A 473 -22.40 -27.76 -6.87
N LYS A 474 -23.58 -28.21 -6.46
CA LYS A 474 -23.83 -28.88 -5.18
C LYS A 474 -24.37 -30.28 -5.40
N ALA A 475 -24.16 -31.18 -4.44
CA ALA A 475 -24.71 -32.53 -4.46
C ALA A 475 -25.43 -32.84 -3.15
N GLN A 476 -26.57 -33.54 -3.25
CA GLN A 476 -27.30 -34.12 -2.14
C GLN A 476 -27.57 -35.59 -2.47
N SER A 477 -27.24 -36.52 -1.58
CA SER A 477 -27.41 -37.94 -1.87
C SER A 477 -27.62 -38.74 -0.60
N GLN A 478 -28.34 -39.86 -0.73
CA GLN A 478 -28.51 -40.85 0.32
C GLN A 478 -28.32 -42.24 -0.29
N SER A 479 -27.44 -43.05 0.32
CA SER A 479 -27.18 -44.42 -0.14
C SER A 479 -28.49 -45.23 -0.25
N GLY A 480 -28.71 -45.83 -1.42
CA GLY A 480 -29.88 -46.63 -1.77
C GLY A 480 -31.12 -45.83 -2.18
N ARG A 481 -31.06 -44.50 -2.22
CA ARG A 481 -32.18 -43.62 -2.61
C ARG A 481 -31.86 -42.66 -3.77
N GLY A 482 -30.68 -42.80 -4.36
CA GLY A 482 -30.21 -41.94 -5.45
C GLY A 482 -29.57 -40.63 -5.02
N SER A 483 -29.26 -39.78 -5.99
CA SER A 483 -28.59 -38.49 -5.80
C SER A 483 -29.28 -37.35 -6.57
N CYS A 484 -29.04 -36.13 -6.12
CA CYS A 484 -29.43 -34.90 -6.79
C CYS A 484 -28.23 -33.97 -6.89
N PHE A 485 -27.89 -33.59 -8.11
CA PHE A 485 -26.88 -32.57 -8.40
C PHE A 485 -27.57 -31.27 -8.79
N THR A 486 -27.20 -30.17 -8.13
CA THR A 486 -27.78 -28.85 -8.34
C THR A 486 -26.73 -27.91 -8.90
N LEU A 487 -26.92 -27.46 -10.13
CA LEU A 487 -26.11 -26.46 -10.81
C LEU A 487 -26.82 -25.10 -10.73
N GLU A 488 -26.14 -24.07 -10.26
CA GLU A 488 -26.65 -22.70 -10.17
C GLU A 488 -25.66 -21.77 -10.89
N ILE A 489 -26.04 -21.09 -11.96
CA ILE A 489 -25.14 -20.20 -12.73
C ILE A 489 -25.85 -18.89 -13.09
N PRO A 490 -25.20 -17.72 -12.91
CA PRO A 490 -25.68 -16.47 -13.49
C PRO A 490 -25.39 -16.42 -15.00
N LEU A 491 -26.42 -16.21 -15.80
CA LEU A 491 -26.32 -16.06 -17.25
C LEU A 491 -26.81 -14.67 -17.65
N PRO A 492 -25.96 -13.82 -18.24
CA PRO A 492 -26.43 -12.56 -18.79
C PRO A 492 -27.51 -12.82 -19.85
N PHE A 493 -28.56 -12.02 -19.87
CA PHE A 493 -29.61 -12.10 -20.88
C PHE A 493 -30.07 -10.68 -21.23
N SER A 494 -30.49 -10.49 -22.48
CA SER A 494 -31.14 -9.24 -22.89
C SER A 494 -32.63 -9.50 -23.03
N ALA A 495 -33.45 -8.80 -22.23
CA ALA A 495 -34.90 -8.80 -22.35
C ALA A 495 -35.41 -8.01 -23.58
N GLN A 496 -34.58 -7.82 -24.61
CA GLN A 496 -35.03 -7.21 -25.85
C GLN A 496 -36.02 -8.16 -26.54
N GLN A 497 -37.25 -7.66 -26.73
CA GLN A 497 -38.24 -8.23 -27.63
C GLN A 497 -37.58 -8.69 -28.94
N PRO A 498 -38.07 -9.77 -29.57
CA PRO A 498 -37.52 -10.25 -30.83
C PRO A 498 -37.47 -9.09 -31.82
N GLN A 499 -36.27 -8.62 -32.12
CA GLN A 499 -36.06 -7.86 -33.34
C GLN A 499 -36.42 -8.83 -34.46
N LEU A 500 -37.54 -8.54 -35.11
CA LEU A 500 -37.90 -9.06 -36.42
C LEU A 500 -36.61 -9.14 -37.24
N LEU A 501 -36.23 -10.37 -37.58
CA LEU A 501 -35.22 -10.65 -38.59
C LEU A 501 -35.45 -9.70 -39.78
N PRO A 502 -34.42 -9.05 -40.32
CA PRO A 502 -34.57 -8.31 -41.56
C PRO A 502 -35.11 -9.27 -42.61
N GLU A 503 -36.18 -8.83 -43.25
CA GLU A 503 -36.96 -9.53 -44.26
C GLU A 503 -36.07 -10.35 -45.18
N ALA A 504 -36.42 -11.63 -45.29
CA ALA A 504 -35.98 -12.50 -46.38
C ALA A 504 -36.20 -11.75 -47.69
N SER A 505 -35.10 -11.39 -48.34
CA SER A 505 -35.11 -10.88 -49.70
C SER A 505 -35.63 -12.00 -50.58
N THR A 506 -36.86 -11.83 -51.05
CA THR A 506 -37.47 -12.64 -52.08
C THR A 506 -36.66 -12.48 -53.36
N SER A 507 -35.93 -13.52 -53.73
CA SER A 507 -35.48 -13.74 -55.11
C SER A 507 -36.16 -14.98 -55.66
N GLU A 508 -36.88 -14.77 -56.74
CA GLU A 508 -37.67 -15.72 -57.54
C GLU A 508 -36.92 -17.01 -57.95
N PRO A 509 -37.67 -18.09 -58.29
CA PRO A 509 -37.14 -19.43 -58.40
C PRO A 509 -36.41 -19.63 -59.73
N ALA A 510 -35.17 -20.13 -59.66
CA ALA A 510 -34.46 -20.57 -60.84
C ALA A 510 -33.69 -21.87 -60.61
N VAL A 511 -34.27 -22.93 -61.16
CA VAL A 511 -33.60 -24.03 -61.86
C VAL A 511 -32.89 -25.08 -60.99
N GLN A 512 -33.51 -26.26 -60.94
CA GLN A 512 -32.87 -27.56 -60.71
C GLN A 512 -31.53 -27.64 -61.45
N GLN A 513 -30.41 -27.75 -60.71
CA GLN A 513 -29.28 -28.67 -60.93
C GLN A 513 -27.99 -28.17 -60.25
N ALA A 514 -27.54 -28.90 -59.23
CA ALA A 514 -26.23 -29.60 -59.23
C ALA A 514 -26.07 -30.31 -57.87
N HIS A 515 -26.13 -31.65 -57.82
CA HIS A 515 -25.83 -32.42 -56.60
C HIS A 515 -24.32 -32.45 -56.26
N SER A 516 -23.53 -31.46 -56.69
CA SER A 516 -22.07 -31.49 -56.55
C SER A 516 -21.58 -30.62 -55.40
N VAL A 517 -20.89 -31.23 -54.44
CA VAL A 517 -20.22 -30.56 -53.30
C VAL A 517 -18.71 -30.56 -53.56
N LEU A 518 -18.07 -29.41 -53.37
CA LEU A 518 -16.62 -29.30 -53.39
C LEU A 518 -16.08 -29.57 -51.98
N LEU A 519 -15.20 -30.56 -51.83
CA LEU A 519 -14.50 -30.86 -50.59
C LEU A 519 -13.04 -30.37 -50.71
N VAL A 520 -12.63 -29.49 -49.81
CA VAL A 520 -11.27 -28.96 -49.72
C VAL A 520 -10.64 -29.45 -48.41
N GLU A 521 -9.76 -30.43 -48.51
CA GLU A 521 -9.15 -31.13 -47.39
C GLU A 521 -7.77 -31.65 -47.80
N ASP A 522 -6.73 -31.47 -46.99
CA ASP A 522 -5.37 -31.93 -47.29
C ASP A 522 -5.06 -33.33 -46.73
N ASN A 523 -5.76 -33.74 -45.68
CA ASN A 523 -5.57 -35.05 -45.05
C ASN A 523 -6.33 -36.17 -45.79
N ALA A 524 -5.58 -37.11 -46.38
CA ALA A 524 -6.13 -38.23 -47.14
C ALA A 524 -7.16 -39.11 -46.40
N VAL A 525 -7.05 -39.24 -45.06
CA VAL A 525 -8.02 -39.98 -44.25
C VAL A 525 -9.33 -39.20 -44.16
N ASN A 526 -9.26 -37.92 -43.80
CA ASN A 526 -10.43 -37.05 -43.75
C ASN A 526 -11.11 -36.92 -45.11
N GLN A 527 -10.33 -36.79 -46.19
CA GLN A 527 -10.80 -36.79 -47.57
C GLN A 527 -11.70 -38.00 -47.83
N THR A 528 -11.18 -39.20 -47.55
CA THR A 528 -11.90 -40.47 -47.78
C THR A 528 -13.17 -40.58 -46.95
N VAL A 529 -13.10 -40.20 -45.67
CA VAL A 529 -14.23 -40.26 -44.73
C VAL A 529 -15.35 -39.29 -45.14
N ILE A 530 -15.02 -38.03 -45.36
CA ILE A 530 -16.01 -36.99 -45.70
C ILE A 530 -16.60 -37.26 -47.09
N GLU A 531 -15.77 -37.71 -48.03
CA GLU A 531 -16.24 -38.13 -49.35
C GLU A 531 -17.24 -39.30 -49.26
N ALA A 532 -16.93 -40.33 -48.47
CA ALA A 532 -17.83 -41.46 -48.26
C ALA A 532 -19.17 -41.02 -47.64
N MET A 533 -19.13 -40.15 -46.63
CA MET A 533 -20.33 -39.57 -46.01
C MET A 533 -21.17 -38.81 -47.03
N LEU A 534 -20.56 -37.90 -47.81
CA LEU A 534 -21.26 -37.12 -48.84
C LEU A 534 -21.87 -38.00 -49.94
N ARG A 535 -21.13 -39.00 -50.43
CA ARG A 535 -21.63 -39.97 -51.43
C ARG A 535 -22.79 -40.77 -50.89
N SER A 536 -22.74 -41.20 -49.63
CA SER A 536 -23.84 -41.93 -48.97
C SER A 536 -25.12 -41.09 -48.80
N LEU A 537 -24.99 -39.76 -48.83
CA LEU A 537 -26.08 -38.80 -48.81
C LEU A 537 -26.57 -38.41 -50.22
N GLY A 538 -26.00 -39.00 -51.28
CA GLY A 538 -26.41 -38.79 -52.67
C GLY A 538 -25.71 -37.62 -53.39
N TYR A 539 -24.68 -37.02 -52.79
CA TYR A 539 -23.92 -35.93 -53.41
C TYR A 539 -22.74 -36.46 -54.25
N GLN A 540 -22.48 -35.80 -55.38
CA GLN A 540 -21.24 -35.95 -56.13
C GLN A 540 -20.15 -35.07 -55.50
N VAL A 541 -18.99 -35.65 -55.18
CA VAL A 541 -17.92 -34.93 -54.52
C VAL A 541 -16.82 -34.61 -55.52
N THR A 542 -16.42 -33.34 -55.61
CA THR A 542 -15.16 -32.95 -56.25
C THR A 542 -14.17 -32.66 -55.14
N LEU A 543 -12.99 -33.29 -55.18
CA LEU A 543 -11.99 -33.19 -54.13
C LEU A 543 -10.80 -32.36 -54.60
N VAL A 544 -10.35 -31.44 -53.75
CA VAL A 544 -9.13 -30.64 -53.93
C VAL A 544 -8.37 -30.57 -52.63
N VAL A 545 -7.05 -30.41 -52.71
CA VAL A 545 -6.16 -30.56 -51.54
C VAL A 545 -5.66 -29.26 -50.93
N ASP A 546 -5.90 -28.13 -51.58
CA ASP A 546 -5.45 -26.81 -51.13
C ASP A 546 -6.42 -25.69 -51.54
N GLY A 547 -6.28 -24.52 -50.90
CA GLY A 547 -7.12 -23.36 -51.18
C GLY A 547 -6.97 -22.78 -52.59
N ALA A 548 -5.82 -22.95 -53.25
CA ALA A 548 -5.59 -22.45 -54.60
C ALA A 548 -6.40 -23.24 -55.62
N GLN A 549 -6.39 -24.57 -55.49
CA GLN A 549 -7.20 -25.48 -56.26
C GLN A 549 -8.68 -25.25 -56.01
N ALA A 550 -9.08 -24.95 -54.76
CA ALA A 550 -10.47 -24.59 -54.45
C ALA A 550 -10.94 -23.35 -55.24
N VAL A 551 -10.16 -22.27 -55.23
CA VAL A 551 -10.47 -21.06 -56.02
C VAL A 551 -10.55 -21.37 -57.52
N SER A 552 -9.61 -22.18 -58.04
CA SER A 552 -9.62 -22.59 -59.46
C SER A 552 -10.82 -23.46 -59.82
N ALA A 553 -11.18 -24.42 -58.96
CA ALA A 553 -12.32 -25.31 -59.16
C ALA A 553 -13.63 -24.52 -59.17
N VAL A 554 -13.79 -23.60 -58.22
CA VAL A 554 -14.96 -22.72 -58.14
C VAL A 554 -15.06 -21.82 -59.38
N ARG A 555 -13.95 -21.26 -59.90
CA ARG A 555 -13.95 -20.50 -61.17
C ARG A 555 -14.41 -21.31 -62.38
N GLN A 556 -14.09 -22.60 -62.43
CA GLN A 556 -14.32 -23.46 -63.60
C GLN A 556 -15.64 -24.23 -63.54
N GLY A 557 -16.20 -24.43 -62.35
CA GLY A 557 -17.37 -25.26 -62.11
C GLY A 557 -18.50 -24.56 -61.36
N ARG A 558 -19.60 -25.29 -61.16
CA ARG A 558 -20.71 -24.88 -60.28
C ARG A 558 -20.94 -25.96 -59.24
N PHE A 559 -20.99 -25.55 -57.98
CA PHE A 559 -21.20 -26.42 -56.83
C PHE A 559 -22.43 -25.96 -56.05
N ALA A 560 -23.04 -26.88 -55.31
CA ALA A 560 -24.13 -26.59 -54.39
C ALA A 560 -23.61 -26.02 -53.07
N ALA A 561 -22.50 -26.59 -52.58
CA ALA A 561 -21.79 -26.12 -51.39
C ALA A 561 -20.30 -26.42 -51.52
N VAL A 562 -19.51 -25.72 -50.70
CA VAL A 562 -18.09 -26.01 -50.46
C VAL A 562 -17.91 -26.37 -49.00
N LEU A 563 -17.34 -27.54 -48.72
CA LEU A 563 -16.78 -27.87 -47.42
C LEU A 563 -15.30 -27.53 -47.43
N MET A 564 -14.89 -26.55 -46.62
CA MET A 564 -13.56 -25.96 -46.64
C MET A 564 -12.83 -26.20 -45.33
N ASP A 565 -11.74 -26.96 -45.31
CA ASP A 565 -10.85 -26.96 -44.14
C ASP A 565 -10.27 -25.56 -43.92
N CYS A 566 -10.32 -25.08 -42.68
CA CYS A 566 -9.72 -23.81 -42.27
C CYS A 566 -8.19 -23.81 -42.45
N ARG A 567 -7.53 -24.94 -42.20
CA ARG A 567 -6.06 -25.04 -42.24
C ARG A 567 -5.62 -25.92 -43.39
N LEU A 568 -5.24 -25.27 -44.48
CA LEU A 568 -4.78 -25.90 -45.72
C LEU A 568 -3.34 -25.48 -46.05
N PRO A 569 -2.56 -26.33 -46.73
CA PRO A 569 -1.24 -25.97 -47.24
C PRO A 569 -1.36 -24.98 -48.41
N ILE A 570 -0.30 -24.20 -48.67
CA ILE A 570 -0.17 -23.21 -49.77
C ILE A 570 -1.09 -21.99 -49.61
N MET A 571 -2.40 -22.20 -49.49
CA MET A 571 -3.41 -21.18 -49.28
C MET A 571 -4.42 -21.68 -48.26
N ASP A 572 -4.55 -20.97 -47.15
CA ASP A 572 -5.47 -21.34 -46.08
C ASP A 572 -6.96 -21.18 -46.50
N GLY A 573 -7.86 -21.85 -45.79
CA GLY A 573 -9.28 -21.86 -46.13
C GLY A 573 -9.94 -20.48 -46.01
N TYR A 574 -9.40 -19.60 -45.16
CA TYR A 574 -9.91 -18.24 -44.98
C TYR A 574 -9.57 -17.35 -46.19
N GLU A 575 -8.33 -17.41 -46.66
CA GLU A 575 -7.85 -16.70 -47.84
C GLU A 575 -8.52 -17.22 -49.11
N ALA A 576 -8.69 -18.55 -49.22
CA ALA A 576 -9.45 -19.16 -50.30
C ALA A 576 -10.90 -18.67 -50.32
N THR A 577 -11.56 -18.60 -49.16
CA THR A 577 -12.92 -18.08 -49.03
C THR A 577 -13.01 -16.62 -49.48
N ARG A 578 -12.10 -15.74 -49.01
CA ARG A 578 -12.06 -14.33 -49.44
C ARG A 578 -11.94 -14.20 -50.96
N ARG A 579 -11.02 -14.96 -51.57
CA ARG A 579 -10.85 -14.99 -53.03
C ARG A 579 -12.07 -15.52 -53.78
N ILE A 580 -12.78 -16.52 -53.23
CA ILE A 580 -14.03 -17.02 -53.83
C ILE A 580 -15.12 -15.95 -53.76
N ARG A 581 -15.22 -15.20 -52.66
CA ARG A 581 -16.19 -14.10 -52.51
C ARG A 581 -15.94 -12.94 -53.49
N GLU A 582 -14.69 -12.68 -53.84
CA GLU A 582 -14.31 -11.68 -54.85
C GLU A 582 -14.73 -12.05 -56.29
N LEU A 583 -15.15 -13.30 -56.56
CA LEU A 583 -15.56 -13.75 -57.90
C LEU A 583 -16.98 -13.31 -58.31
N GLY A 584 -17.68 -12.52 -57.50
CA GLY A 584 -18.96 -11.91 -57.86
C GLY A 584 -20.14 -12.89 -57.84
N GLN A 585 -20.50 -13.47 -59.00
CA GLN A 585 -21.71 -14.32 -59.15
C GLN A 585 -21.69 -15.62 -58.32
N GLN A 586 -20.54 -16.02 -57.79
CA GLN A 586 -20.40 -17.15 -56.86
C GLN A 586 -20.32 -16.72 -55.38
N GLY A 587 -20.53 -15.43 -55.09
CA GLY A 587 -20.57 -14.90 -53.72
C GLY A 587 -21.69 -15.49 -52.85
N GLN A 588 -22.75 -16.03 -53.47
CA GLN A 588 -23.86 -16.69 -52.77
C GLN A 588 -23.65 -18.20 -52.53
N LEU A 589 -22.55 -18.79 -53.04
CA LEU A 589 -22.23 -20.19 -52.83
C LEU A 589 -22.05 -20.48 -51.33
N PRO A 590 -22.80 -21.40 -50.73
CA PRO A 590 -22.57 -21.81 -49.34
C PRO A 590 -21.16 -22.37 -49.16
N ILE A 591 -20.36 -21.73 -48.31
CA ILE A 591 -19.03 -22.20 -47.88
C ILE A 591 -19.11 -22.53 -46.39
N ILE A 592 -18.94 -23.79 -46.07
CA ILE A 592 -19.04 -24.33 -44.72
C ILE A 592 -17.63 -24.69 -44.26
N ALA A 593 -17.20 -24.12 -43.14
CA ALA A 593 -15.89 -24.36 -42.58
C ALA A 593 -15.81 -25.74 -41.92
N LEU A 594 -14.74 -26.49 -42.17
CA LEU A 594 -14.39 -27.68 -41.40
C LEU A 594 -13.25 -27.30 -40.46
N THR A 595 -13.53 -27.19 -39.16
CA THR A 595 -12.56 -26.71 -38.17
C THR A 595 -12.14 -27.83 -37.21
N ALA A 596 -10.88 -27.83 -36.78
CA ALA A 596 -10.39 -28.75 -35.75
C ALA A 596 -10.85 -28.38 -34.33
N ASN A 597 -11.39 -27.17 -34.11
CA ASN A 597 -11.88 -26.68 -32.83
C ASN A 597 -13.15 -25.84 -33.02
N ALA A 598 -14.13 -26.01 -32.13
CA ALA A 598 -15.35 -25.20 -32.08
C ALA A 598 -15.18 -23.88 -31.27
N LEU A 599 -13.94 -23.40 -31.09
CA LEU A 599 -13.64 -22.23 -30.25
C LEU A 599 -13.93 -20.89 -30.99
N GLN A 600 -14.32 -19.87 -30.23
CA GLN A 600 -14.78 -18.54 -30.70
C GLN A 600 -13.87 -17.87 -31.75
N GLY A 601 -12.54 -17.96 -31.59
CA GLY A 601 -11.59 -17.36 -32.53
C GLY A 601 -11.64 -17.96 -33.94
N ASP A 602 -11.87 -19.27 -34.04
CA ASP A 602 -11.96 -19.95 -35.35
C ASP A 602 -13.30 -19.61 -36.02
N ARG A 603 -14.40 -19.52 -35.25
CA ARG A 603 -15.73 -19.17 -35.78
C ARG A 603 -15.81 -17.72 -36.30
N GLU A 604 -15.33 -16.76 -35.51
CA GLU A 604 -15.31 -15.35 -35.93
C GLU A 604 -14.40 -15.17 -37.15
N ALA A 605 -13.25 -15.83 -37.20
CA ALA A 605 -12.38 -15.83 -38.37
C ALA A 605 -13.07 -16.43 -39.61
N CYS A 606 -13.87 -17.50 -39.45
CA CYS A 606 -14.64 -18.11 -40.54
C CYS A 606 -15.68 -17.12 -41.10
N LEU A 607 -16.48 -16.51 -40.22
CA LEU A 607 -17.52 -15.56 -40.62
C LEU A 607 -16.93 -14.29 -41.22
N GLN A 608 -15.85 -13.74 -40.64
CA GLN A 608 -15.14 -12.57 -41.18
C GLN A 608 -14.50 -12.86 -42.55
N ALA A 609 -14.05 -14.08 -42.79
CA ALA A 609 -13.55 -14.51 -44.10
C ALA A 609 -14.67 -14.65 -45.15
N GLY A 610 -15.94 -14.64 -44.73
CA GLY A 610 -17.11 -14.76 -45.60
C GLY A 610 -17.69 -16.18 -45.70
N MET A 611 -17.36 -17.08 -44.77
CA MET A 611 -17.97 -18.41 -44.69
C MET A 611 -19.39 -18.31 -44.10
N ASN A 612 -20.27 -19.27 -44.45
CA ASN A 612 -21.68 -19.27 -44.10
C ASN A 612 -21.97 -20.00 -42.79
N ASP A 613 -21.28 -21.11 -42.55
CA ASP A 613 -21.47 -21.96 -41.36
C ASP A 613 -20.17 -22.73 -41.07
N TYR A 614 -20.16 -23.54 -40.01
CA TYR A 614 -19.00 -24.33 -39.62
C TYR A 614 -19.40 -25.69 -39.04
N LEU A 615 -18.49 -26.66 -39.15
CA LEU A 615 -18.61 -28.00 -38.60
C LEU A 615 -17.28 -28.41 -37.96
N ALA A 616 -17.34 -28.80 -36.68
CA ALA A 616 -16.14 -29.16 -35.92
C ALA A 616 -15.78 -30.64 -36.11
N LYS A 617 -14.52 -30.93 -36.44
CA LYS A 617 -13.99 -32.28 -36.59
C LYS A 617 -13.65 -32.88 -35.22
N PRO A 618 -13.92 -34.17 -34.97
CA PRO A 618 -14.66 -35.09 -35.82
C PRO A 618 -16.17 -34.85 -35.74
N PHE A 619 -16.86 -34.89 -36.88
CA PHE A 619 -18.33 -34.76 -36.97
C PHE A 619 -18.96 -36.05 -37.47
N LYS A 620 -20.22 -36.27 -37.10
CA LYS A 620 -20.98 -37.47 -37.50
C LYS A 620 -21.73 -37.23 -38.80
N ARG A 621 -22.05 -38.31 -39.52
CA ARG A 621 -22.86 -38.26 -40.75
C ARG A 621 -24.18 -37.48 -40.57
N MET A 622 -24.87 -37.67 -39.44
CA MET A 622 -26.13 -36.95 -39.19
C MET A 622 -25.93 -35.44 -39.03
N GLU A 623 -24.84 -35.01 -38.38
CA GLU A 623 -24.53 -33.58 -38.21
C GLU A 623 -24.21 -32.93 -39.56
N LEU A 624 -23.46 -33.64 -40.42
CA LEU A 624 -23.22 -33.21 -41.79
C LEU A 624 -24.52 -33.14 -42.60
N GLN A 625 -25.40 -34.12 -42.45
CA GLN A 625 -26.69 -34.15 -43.13
C GLN A 625 -27.59 -32.99 -42.70
N GLU A 626 -27.79 -32.76 -41.40
CA GLU A 626 -28.60 -31.64 -40.89
C GLU A 626 -28.09 -30.29 -41.38
N LEU A 627 -26.77 -30.13 -41.46
CA LEU A 627 -26.14 -28.90 -41.94
C LEU A 627 -26.35 -28.73 -43.45
N LEU A 628 -26.13 -29.78 -44.25
CA LEU A 628 -26.38 -29.72 -45.70
C LEU A 628 -27.87 -29.50 -46.00
N ASP A 629 -28.78 -30.14 -45.27
CA ASP A 629 -30.22 -29.97 -45.44
C ASP A 629 -30.65 -28.52 -45.17
N ARG A 630 -30.03 -27.85 -44.18
CA ARG A 630 -30.28 -26.42 -43.87
C ARG A 630 -29.88 -25.49 -45.02
N TRP A 631 -28.78 -25.78 -45.71
CA TRP A 631 -28.22 -24.90 -46.74
C TRP A 631 -28.61 -25.28 -48.16
N LEU A 632 -29.05 -26.52 -48.40
CA LEU A 632 -29.30 -27.07 -49.73
C LEU A 632 -30.76 -27.49 -49.97
N SER A 633 -31.61 -27.58 -48.94
CA SER A 633 -33.04 -27.85 -49.15
C SER A 633 -33.79 -26.57 -49.55
N PRO A 634 -34.66 -26.61 -50.58
CA PRO A 634 -35.60 -25.53 -50.81
C PRO A 634 -36.56 -25.47 -49.61
N SER A 635 -36.60 -24.33 -48.93
CA SER A 635 -37.61 -24.07 -47.90
C SER A 635 -38.99 -24.23 -48.54
N HIS A 636 -39.80 -25.16 -48.03
CA HIS A 636 -41.20 -25.31 -48.42
C HIS A 636 -42.07 -24.15 -47.92
#